data_AF-A0A239MU59-F1
#
_entry.id   AF-A0A239MU59-F1
#
_cell.length_a   1.000
_cell.length_b   1.000
_cell.length_c   1.000
_cell.angle_alpha   90.00
_cell.angle_beta   90.00
_cell.angle_gamma   90.00
#
_symmetry.space_group_name_H-M   'P 1'
#
loop_
_entity.id
_entity.type
_entity.pdbx_description
1 polymer ?
#
loop_
_entity_poly.entity_id
_entity_poly.type
_entity_poly.pdbx_seq_one_letter_code
_entity_poly.pdbx_strand_id
1 'polypeptide(L)'
;NLTKDAATGQYLLRDSAHMADSKSRNVIQTWDASSLWYKDLDGQWPESVVPFAMPTTKAPQELTDNGAVDAHWAAGKVYEFYRGTFQRDSLDGKGMAINSLVGVTADLGYPWVNAFWDGSKMVYGTGDDEYRSLASDLDVVGHEMTHGVVEHTADLVYAGQSGAMNEAIADYLGNAIDVTVGRTSMTDPDAGLIGGDLCRTLTPKECAFRDLNDGAGTRDFISMPLGSRNDQGGVHLNSHIFGGALWDIRESLGGELADRIVYKALTSYITPLNGFTEGRDAVLAAAKSLHVKGDRMAKVKKAFDAHGIVPGWERNLGLDSDVLLGRLGTLETGLANDIGPAAGGGWWAVPRSSADSAAPYSVWTGRTDGKGKARQVSPEDGRYHLSPVTDGRRVVWLAVGDTYDLMSAPVTGGPAKRLYSTSTASIGSLSMDGDTVAWSENDSQGHAGLRYIKGSDPTPRTVPLNRPDATAADADVRAESPSVHDGRIAYTVSGWWGDDPGHRRAAVDVFDTRTGRTALGTPSRAVWTSRPVATSSGVYWLADEDPYDEGQSAVRRSGLDASGTTDVIPATSSATLGAWALTASDTAVTLTVDPQAPTGLPYLATQLRQYSSKGAPLGRVSCAPGRQTYAVAAGDSRVLWLDTTTTSFDLVTRSRPAGDCG
;
A
#
# COMPACT_ATOMS: atom_id res chain seq x y z
N ASN A 1 -12.25 -6.95 38.02
CA ASN A 1 -13.27 -6.84 39.10
C ASN A 1 -14.66 -6.78 38.47
N LEU A 2 -15.75 -6.98 39.20
CA LEU A 2 -17.11 -6.91 38.64
C LEU A 2 -17.97 -5.90 39.40
N THR A 3 -18.90 -5.25 38.70
CA THR A 3 -19.88 -4.34 39.32
C THR A 3 -21.26 -4.97 39.30
N LYS A 4 -21.91 -5.08 40.46
CA LYS A 4 -23.30 -5.55 40.51
C LYS A 4 -24.24 -4.41 40.09
N ASP A 5 -25.02 -4.63 39.05
CA ASP A 5 -26.06 -3.71 38.62
C ASP A 5 -27.25 -3.77 39.58
N ALA A 6 -27.65 -2.62 40.11
CA ALA A 6 -28.74 -2.50 41.08
C ALA A 6 -30.12 -2.73 40.44
N ALA A 7 -30.27 -2.43 39.15
CA ALA A 7 -31.54 -2.55 38.44
C ALA A 7 -31.86 -4.01 38.08
N THR A 8 -30.89 -4.71 37.49
CA THR A 8 -31.07 -6.10 37.02
C THR A 8 -30.63 -7.15 38.05
N GLY A 9 -29.79 -6.77 39.02
CA GLY A 9 -29.15 -7.69 39.95
C GLY A 9 -28.00 -8.51 39.35
N GLN A 10 -27.71 -8.33 38.06
CA GLN A 10 -26.63 -9.02 37.34
C GLN A 10 -25.26 -8.38 37.65
N TYR A 11 -24.18 -9.12 37.36
CA TYR A 11 -22.81 -8.64 37.46
C TYR A 11 -22.33 -8.20 36.09
N LEU A 12 -21.96 -6.93 35.96
CA LEU A 12 -21.38 -6.38 34.74
C LEU A 12 -19.87 -6.61 34.73
N LEU A 13 -19.31 -6.84 33.53
CA LEU A 13 -17.87 -6.71 33.26
C LEU A 13 -17.47 -5.22 33.30
N ARG A 14 -17.56 -4.65 34.51
CA ARG A 14 -17.24 -3.27 34.84
C ARG A 14 -16.41 -3.24 36.12
N ASP A 15 -15.27 -2.59 36.04
CA ASP A 15 -14.30 -2.42 37.11
C ASP A 15 -14.20 -0.94 37.52
N SER A 16 -14.74 -0.63 38.69
CA SER A 16 -14.63 0.68 39.31
C SER A 16 -13.51 0.77 40.36
N ALA A 17 -12.82 -0.34 40.63
CA ALA A 17 -11.82 -0.42 41.69
C ALA A 17 -10.47 0.12 41.23
N HIS A 18 -10.00 -0.26 40.04
CA HIS A 18 -8.69 0.16 39.53
C HIS A 18 -8.54 1.69 39.43
N MET A 19 -9.62 2.37 39.06
CA MET A 19 -9.63 3.80 38.81
C MET A 19 -10.30 4.60 39.94
N ALA A 20 -10.64 3.97 41.06
CA ALA A 20 -11.32 4.63 42.18
C ALA A 20 -10.52 5.83 42.75
N ASP A 21 -9.20 5.69 42.78
CA ASP A 21 -8.27 6.72 43.25
C ASP A 21 -7.83 7.69 42.14
N SER A 22 -8.26 7.46 40.90
CA SER A 22 -8.10 8.43 39.82
C SER A 22 -9.02 9.62 40.05
N LYS A 23 -8.61 10.79 39.55
CA LYS A 23 -9.44 12.01 39.62
C LYS A 23 -10.75 11.86 38.85
N SER A 24 -10.73 11.12 37.74
CA SER A 24 -11.91 10.93 36.90
C SER A 24 -12.93 9.98 37.52
N ARG A 25 -12.46 9.00 38.30
CA ARG A 25 -13.26 7.87 38.80
C ARG A 25 -14.01 7.14 37.68
N ASN A 26 -13.43 7.15 36.47
CA ASN A 26 -13.89 6.36 35.35
C ASN A 26 -13.75 4.86 35.64
N VAL A 27 -14.11 4.02 34.68
CA VAL A 27 -14.12 2.56 34.84
C VAL A 27 -13.40 1.88 33.69
N ILE A 28 -12.97 0.65 33.94
CA ILE A 28 -12.64 -0.31 32.88
C ILE A 28 -13.91 -1.09 32.59
N GLN A 29 -14.33 -1.16 31.33
CA GLN A 29 -15.59 -1.79 30.95
C GLN A 29 -15.48 -2.58 29.65
N THR A 30 -16.06 -3.78 29.66
CA THR A 30 -16.15 -4.64 28.48
C THR A 30 -17.59 -4.70 27.96
N TRP A 31 -17.75 -4.55 26.66
CA TRP A 31 -19.01 -4.40 25.97
C TRP A 31 -19.21 -5.53 24.95
N ASP A 32 -20.45 -5.98 24.86
CA ASP A 32 -20.88 -6.95 23.87
C ASP A 32 -21.11 -6.26 22.54
N ALA A 33 -20.25 -6.57 21.58
CA ALA A 33 -20.34 -6.15 20.19
C ALA A 33 -20.52 -7.36 19.27
N SER A 34 -21.04 -8.47 19.79
CA SER A 34 -21.23 -9.70 19.03
C SER A 34 -22.09 -9.45 17.79
N SER A 35 -21.62 -9.96 16.64
CA SER A 35 -22.29 -9.81 15.33
C SER A 35 -22.29 -8.39 14.75
N LEU A 36 -21.53 -7.45 15.33
CA LEU A 36 -21.31 -6.15 14.71
C LEU A 36 -20.11 -6.20 13.77
N TRP A 37 -20.26 -5.58 12.60
CA TRP A 37 -19.19 -5.47 11.63
C TRP A 37 -18.16 -4.45 12.08
N TYR A 38 -16.87 -4.81 12.07
CA TYR A 38 -15.81 -3.93 12.57
C TYR A 38 -15.80 -2.52 11.94
N LYS A 39 -16.17 -2.37 10.67
CA LYS A 39 -16.21 -1.06 9.99
C LYS A 39 -17.30 -0.13 10.51
N ASP A 40 -18.35 -0.66 11.12
CA ASP A 40 -19.40 0.14 11.76
C ASP A 40 -18.97 0.66 13.14
N LEU A 41 -17.85 0.15 13.67
CA LEU A 41 -17.32 0.49 14.99
C LEU A 41 -16.12 1.44 14.92
N ASP A 42 -15.42 1.49 13.78
CA ASP A 42 -14.21 2.29 13.61
C ASP A 42 -14.51 3.79 13.71
N GLY A 43 -13.90 4.46 14.71
CA GLY A 43 -14.07 5.88 14.99
C GLY A 43 -15.47 6.29 15.48
N GLN A 44 -16.37 5.34 15.76
CA GLN A 44 -17.75 5.62 16.14
C GLN A 44 -18.21 4.78 17.34
N TRP A 45 -19.00 5.36 18.23
CA TRP A 45 -19.61 4.59 19.32
C TRP A 45 -20.97 4.03 18.86
N PRO A 46 -21.13 2.69 18.75
CA PRO A 46 -22.39 2.09 18.31
C PRO A 46 -23.50 2.24 19.36
N GLU A 47 -24.74 2.52 18.93
CA GLU A 47 -25.89 2.61 19.85
C GLU A 47 -26.34 1.25 20.40
N SER A 48 -26.00 0.16 19.70
CA SER A 48 -26.47 -1.20 19.99
C SER A 48 -25.63 -1.96 21.01
N VAL A 49 -24.42 -1.50 21.35
CA VAL A 49 -23.55 -2.23 22.29
C VAL A 49 -24.06 -2.09 23.72
N VAL A 50 -24.05 -3.21 24.43
CA VAL A 50 -24.47 -3.28 25.83
C VAL A 50 -23.32 -3.83 26.69
N PRO A 51 -23.25 -3.48 27.99
CA PRO A 51 -22.26 -4.08 28.88
C PRO A 51 -22.50 -5.59 28.96
N PHE A 52 -21.44 -6.40 28.93
CA PHE A 52 -21.58 -7.82 29.26
C PHE A 52 -22.08 -7.97 30.69
N ALA A 53 -23.11 -8.81 30.86
CA ALA A 53 -23.76 -9.06 32.14
C ALA A 53 -23.84 -10.57 32.42
N MET A 54 -23.62 -10.95 33.68
CA MET A 54 -23.60 -12.33 34.14
C MET A 54 -24.50 -12.52 35.35
N PRO A 55 -25.19 -13.67 35.49
CA PRO A 55 -26.09 -13.92 36.62
C PRO A 55 -25.33 -14.13 37.95
N THR A 56 -24.05 -14.51 37.87
CA THR A 56 -23.18 -14.76 39.03
C THR A 56 -21.79 -14.19 38.77
N THR A 57 -20.93 -14.20 39.79
CA THR A 57 -19.52 -13.82 39.64
C THR A 57 -18.66 -14.86 38.92
N LYS A 58 -19.20 -16.06 38.65
CA LYS A 58 -18.55 -17.06 37.82
C LYS A 58 -18.95 -16.84 36.36
N ALA A 59 -17.97 -16.56 35.51
CA ALA A 59 -18.21 -16.36 34.09
C ALA A 59 -18.70 -17.66 33.41
N PRO A 60 -19.75 -17.59 32.58
CA PRO A 60 -20.10 -18.66 31.65
C PRO A 60 -18.96 -18.94 30.67
N GLN A 61 -18.87 -20.18 30.17
CA GLN A 61 -17.81 -20.57 29.24
C GLN A 61 -17.87 -19.74 27.95
N GLU A 62 -19.07 -19.38 27.50
CA GLU A 62 -19.29 -18.60 26.29
C GLU A 62 -18.60 -17.22 26.33
N LEU A 63 -18.50 -16.61 27.53
CA LEU A 63 -17.81 -15.32 27.71
C LEU A 63 -16.30 -15.45 27.83
N THR A 64 -15.81 -16.66 28.14
CA THR A 64 -14.39 -16.97 28.03
C THR A 64 -14.04 -17.21 26.57
N ASP A 65 -14.85 -18.02 25.88
CA ASP A 65 -14.60 -18.42 24.49
C ASP A 65 -14.66 -17.24 23.51
N ASN A 66 -15.53 -16.26 23.77
CA ASN A 66 -15.60 -15.06 22.95
C ASN A 66 -14.54 -13.99 23.30
N GLY A 67 -13.71 -14.20 24.34
CA GLY A 67 -12.66 -13.29 24.78
C GLY A 67 -13.10 -12.20 25.76
N ALA A 68 -14.37 -12.14 26.20
CA ALA A 68 -14.86 -11.05 27.05
C ALA A 68 -14.23 -11.05 28.45
N VAL A 69 -14.03 -12.25 29.02
CA VAL A 69 -13.33 -12.41 30.31
C VAL A 69 -11.87 -11.98 30.19
N ASP A 70 -11.19 -12.42 29.12
CA ASP A 70 -9.78 -12.14 28.87
C ASP A 70 -9.55 -10.65 28.66
N ALA A 71 -10.33 -10.02 27.76
CA ALA A 71 -10.29 -8.57 27.53
C ALA A 71 -10.45 -7.77 28.83
N HIS A 72 -11.39 -8.17 29.69
CA HIS A 72 -11.67 -7.46 30.93
C HIS A 72 -10.53 -7.60 31.96
N TRP A 73 -10.01 -8.81 32.11
CA TRP A 73 -8.91 -9.09 33.02
C TRP A 73 -7.61 -8.44 32.54
N ALA A 74 -7.27 -8.62 31.26
CA ALA A 74 -6.06 -8.10 30.63
C ALA A 74 -6.02 -6.58 30.67
N ALA A 75 -7.13 -5.89 30.36
CA ALA A 75 -7.19 -4.43 30.47
C ALA A 75 -6.88 -3.92 31.90
N GLY A 76 -7.32 -4.65 32.92
CA GLY A 76 -6.94 -4.39 34.31
C GLY A 76 -5.44 -4.54 34.55
N LYS A 77 -4.82 -5.62 34.01
CA LYS A 77 -3.37 -5.86 34.11
C LYS A 77 -2.52 -4.82 33.39
N VAL A 78 -2.95 -4.40 32.21
CA VAL A 78 -2.30 -3.31 31.49
C VAL A 78 -2.38 -2.01 32.29
N TYR A 79 -3.56 -1.68 32.84
CA TYR A 79 -3.70 -0.50 33.72
C TYR A 79 -2.77 -0.58 34.95
N GLU A 80 -2.75 -1.73 35.64
CA GLU A 80 -1.86 -1.98 36.78
C GLU A 80 -0.38 -1.77 36.40
N PHE A 81 0.06 -2.27 35.25
CA PHE A 81 1.43 -2.09 34.76
C PHE A 81 1.76 -0.62 34.51
N TYR A 82 0.94 0.11 33.74
CA TYR A 82 1.18 1.53 33.47
C TYR A 82 1.16 2.38 34.75
N ARG A 83 0.24 2.07 35.66
CA ARG A 83 0.12 2.78 36.94
C ARG A 83 1.28 2.48 37.87
N GLY A 84 1.67 1.21 38.00
CA GLY A 84 2.73 0.75 38.89
C GLY A 84 4.14 1.09 38.40
N THR A 85 4.40 0.88 37.12
CA THR A 85 5.73 1.06 36.51
C THR A 85 6.02 2.51 36.17
N PHE A 86 5.02 3.23 35.66
CA PHE A 86 5.22 4.58 35.09
C PHE A 86 4.48 5.70 35.82
N GLN A 87 3.66 5.37 36.82
CA GLN A 87 2.75 6.33 37.49
C GLN A 87 1.80 7.02 36.51
N ARG A 88 1.50 6.37 35.38
CA ARG A 88 0.54 6.88 34.38
C ARG A 88 -0.88 6.55 34.84
N ASP A 89 -1.81 7.51 34.73
CA ASP A 89 -3.22 7.29 35.03
C ASP A 89 -4.02 7.04 33.74
N SER A 90 -4.27 5.77 33.40
CA SER A 90 -4.94 5.36 32.16
C SER A 90 -4.18 5.75 30.88
N LEU A 91 -4.80 5.53 29.71
CA LEU A 91 -4.11 5.67 28.42
C LEU A 91 -3.81 7.13 28.08
N ASP A 92 -4.60 8.10 28.56
CA ASP A 92 -4.37 9.55 28.38
C ASP A 92 -3.51 10.21 29.48
N GLY A 93 -3.14 9.45 30.51
CA GLY A 93 -2.45 9.96 31.70
C GLY A 93 -3.32 10.83 32.61
N LYS A 94 -4.63 10.94 32.36
CA LYS A 94 -5.60 11.75 33.11
C LYS A 94 -6.81 10.93 33.57
N GLY A 95 -6.76 9.60 33.47
CA GLY A 95 -7.80 8.71 33.94
C GLY A 95 -8.95 8.54 32.94
N MET A 96 -8.71 8.54 31.63
CA MET A 96 -9.75 8.16 30.65
C MET A 96 -10.36 6.78 30.95
N ALA A 97 -11.64 6.60 30.64
CA ALA A 97 -12.27 5.28 30.71
C ALA A 97 -11.60 4.32 29.72
N ILE A 98 -11.51 3.05 30.11
CA ILE A 98 -10.94 1.99 29.26
C ILE A 98 -12.10 1.10 28.81
N ASN A 99 -12.35 1.08 27.50
CA ASN A 99 -13.47 0.35 26.93
C ASN A 99 -12.97 -0.72 25.95
N SER A 100 -13.45 -1.95 26.11
CA SER A 100 -13.16 -3.07 25.21
C SER A 100 -14.47 -3.56 24.57
N LEU A 101 -14.55 -3.56 23.25
CA LEU A 101 -15.64 -4.20 22.49
C LEU A 101 -15.16 -5.57 22.02
N VAL A 102 -15.96 -6.60 22.29
CA VAL A 102 -15.58 -7.99 22.06
C VAL A 102 -16.69 -8.72 21.30
N GLY A 103 -16.33 -9.72 20.51
CA GLY A 103 -17.25 -10.49 19.66
C GLY A 103 -17.42 -9.92 18.25
N VAL A 104 -16.54 -9.01 17.85
CA VAL A 104 -16.65 -8.25 16.60
C VAL A 104 -16.35 -9.14 15.40
N THR A 105 -17.12 -8.99 14.33
CA THR A 105 -17.04 -9.84 13.13
C THR A 105 -16.63 -9.04 11.89
N ALA A 106 -16.28 -9.76 10.83
CA ALA A 106 -16.19 -9.21 9.49
C ALA A 106 -17.60 -9.01 8.91
N ASP A 107 -17.68 -8.62 7.63
CA ASP A 107 -18.96 -8.41 6.97
C ASP A 107 -19.82 -9.69 7.06
N LEU A 108 -21.14 -9.53 7.11
CA LEU A 108 -22.11 -10.63 7.21
C LEU A 108 -21.89 -11.63 8.37
N GLY A 109 -21.20 -11.21 9.44
CA GLY A 109 -20.95 -12.05 10.61
C GLY A 109 -19.81 -13.07 10.42
N TYR A 110 -19.00 -12.94 9.36
CA TYR A 110 -17.86 -13.82 9.16
C TYR A 110 -16.81 -13.65 10.27
N PRO A 111 -16.06 -14.72 10.62
CA PRO A 111 -14.97 -14.63 11.58
C PRO A 111 -13.96 -13.55 11.18
N TRP A 112 -13.37 -12.89 12.16
CA TRP A 112 -12.44 -11.79 11.93
C TRP A 112 -11.23 -11.91 12.86
N VAL A 113 -10.07 -12.16 12.24
CA VAL A 113 -8.78 -12.30 12.89
C VAL A 113 -8.07 -10.95 12.88
N ASN A 114 -8.51 -10.02 13.72
CA ASN A 114 -7.79 -8.78 13.98
C ASN A 114 -8.26 -8.10 15.29
N ALA A 115 -7.49 -7.12 15.75
CA ALA A 115 -7.87 -6.18 16.80
C ALA A 115 -7.42 -4.76 16.40
N PHE A 116 -7.98 -3.74 17.04
CA PHE A 116 -7.46 -2.37 16.91
C PHE A 116 -7.87 -1.46 18.08
N TRP A 117 -7.07 -0.42 18.29
CA TRP A 117 -7.43 0.82 18.97
C TRP A 117 -7.96 1.86 17.98
N ASP A 118 -9.07 2.52 18.30
CA ASP A 118 -9.75 3.45 17.38
C ASP A 118 -9.69 4.94 17.79
N GLY A 119 -8.93 5.27 18.83
CA GLY A 119 -8.91 6.60 19.46
C GLY A 119 -9.79 6.73 20.71
N SER A 120 -10.67 5.77 20.99
CA SER A 120 -11.58 5.81 22.15
C SER A 120 -11.77 4.48 22.87
N LYS A 121 -11.60 3.36 22.15
CA LYS A 121 -11.85 2.00 22.64
C LYS A 121 -10.96 0.99 21.90
N MET A 122 -10.76 -0.16 22.54
CA MET A 122 -10.18 -1.33 21.89
C MET A 122 -11.29 -2.20 21.33
N VAL A 123 -11.06 -2.78 20.16
CA VAL A 123 -12.00 -3.60 19.40
C VAL A 123 -11.35 -4.93 19.10
N TYR A 124 -11.95 -6.04 19.54
CA TYR A 124 -11.37 -7.38 19.41
C TYR A 124 -12.27 -8.28 18.57
N GLY A 125 -11.68 -8.85 17.52
CA GLY A 125 -12.34 -9.83 16.68
C GLY A 125 -12.60 -11.16 17.38
N THR A 126 -13.55 -11.93 16.81
CA THR A 126 -13.88 -13.27 17.28
C THR A 126 -12.76 -14.30 17.09
N GLY A 127 -11.75 -13.99 16.28
CA GLY A 127 -10.87 -15.01 15.70
C GLY A 127 -11.60 -15.82 14.63
N ASP A 128 -11.10 -17.02 14.31
CA ASP A 128 -11.66 -17.97 13.35
C ASP A 128 -11.55 -19.42 13.87
N ASP A 129 -11.49 -20.43 12.98
CA ASP A 129 -11.34 -21.84 13.38
C ASP A 129 -9.97 -22.13 14.03
N GLU A 130 -8.91 -21.42 13.65
CA GLU A 130 -7.56 -21.58 14.21
C GLU A 130 -7.28 -20.59 15.34
N TYR A 131 -7.61 -19.32 15.14
CA TYR A 131 -7.36 -18.25 16.11
C TYR A 131 -8.53 -18.07 17.08
N ARG A 132 -8.22 -18.03 18.37
CA ARG A 132 -9.12 -17.55 19.43
C ARG A 132 -9.47 -16.07 19.21
N SER A 133 -10.36 -15.53 20.04
CA SER A 133 -10.53 -14.08 20.08
C SER A 133 -9.18 -13.41 20.34
N LEU A 134 -8.92 -12.29 19.66
CA LEU A 134 -7.65 -11.57 19.79
C LEU A 134 -7.48 -10.97 21.18
N ALA A 135 -8.56 -10.86 21.96
CA ALA A 135 -8.49 -10.48 23.36
C ALA A 135 -7.90 -11.57 24.29
N SER A 136 -7.73 -12.81 23.79
CA SER A 136 -7.27 -13.94 24.60
C SER A 136 -5.76 -13.96 24.82
N ASP A 137 -5.00 -13.09 24.16
CA ASP A 137 -3.58 -12.91 24.42
C ASP A 137 -3.34 -11.56 25.13
N LEU A 138 -2.60 -11.60 26.24
CA LEU A 138 -2.34 -10.41 27.05
C LEU A 138 -1.41 -9.44 26.32
N ASP A 139 -0.49 -9.93 25.50
CA ASP A 139 0.39 -9.06 24.73
C ASP A 139 -0.41 -8.23 23.69
N VAL A 140 -1.44 -8.81 23.06
CA VAL A 140 -2.33 -8.14 22.11
C VAL A 140 -3.16 -7.08 22.81
N VAL A 141 -3.76 -7.40 23.97
CA VAL A 141 -4.50 -6.38 24.74
C VAL A 141 -3.57 -5.25 25.21
N GLY A 142 -2.33 -5.59 25.60
CA GLY A 142 -1.29 -4.63 25.95
C GLY A 142 -0.85 -3.77 24.76
N HIS A 143 -0.75 -4.35 23.57
CA HIS A 143 -0.45 -3.69 22.30
C HIS A 143 -1.52 -2.66 21.95
N GLU A 144 -2.80 -3.07 21.90
CA GLU A 144 -3.91 -2.16 21.54
C GLU A 144 -4.03 -0.99 22.52
N MET A 145 -3.94 -1.26 23.82
CA MET A 145 -3.97 -0.20 24.83
C MET A 145 -2.75 0.73 24.73
N THR A 146 -1.60 0.21 24.28
CA THR A 146 -0.40 1.03 24.09
C THR A 146 -0.55 2.00 22.93
N HIS A 147 -1.30 1.70 21.87
CA HIS A 147 -1.61 2.70 20.85
C HIS A 147 -2.29 3.95 21.44
N GLY A 148 -3.25 3.78 22.36
CA GLY A 148 -3.86 4.91 23.07
C GLY A 148 -2.86 5.71 23.91
N VAL A 149 -1.82 5.05 24.45
CA VAL A 149 -0.72 5.74 25.14
C VAL A 149 0.15 6.52 24.16
N VAL A 150 0.48 5.94 22.99
CA VAL A 150 1.25 6.59 21.93
C VAL A 150 0.52 7.84 21.43
N GLU A 151 -0.78 7.74 21.11
CA GLU A 151 -1.63 8.85 20.67
C GLU A 151 -1.63 10.01 21.68
N HIS A 152 -1.77 9.70 22.97
CA HIS A 152 -1.77 10.73 24.02
C HIS A 152 -0.37 11.16 24.50
N THR A 153 0.69 10.83 23.75
CA THR A 153 2.07 11.20 24.07
C THR A 153 2.85 11.69 22.85
N ALA A 154 3.50 10.79 22.13
CA ALA A 154 4.31 11.10 20.96
C ALA A 154 3.46 11.37 19.71
N ASP A 155 2.24 10.86 19.66
CA ASP A 155 1.30 10.97 18.53
C ASP A 155 1.98 10.60 17.21
N LEU A 156 2.69 9.46 17.22
CA LEU A 156 3.42 8.95 16.06
C LEU A 156 2.44 8.73 14.92
N VAL A 157 2.66 9.45 13.81
CA VAL A 157 1.88 9.27 12.59
C VAL A 157 1.98 7.81 12.16
N TYR A 158 0.83 7.17 11.93
CA TYR A 158 0.72 5.76 11.61
C TYR A 158 1.04 5.47 10.14
N ALA A 159 2.27 5.80 9.73
CA ALA A 159 2.75 5.68 8.36
C ALA A 159 4.28 5.53 8.30
N GLY A 160 4.77 4.67 7.40
CA GLY A 160 6.20 4.44 7.15
C GLY A 160 6.98 4.13 8.44
N GLN A 161 8.17 4.71 8.59
CA GLN A 161 9.00 4.47 9.78
C GLN A 161 8.36 4.96 11.09
N SER A 162 7.58 6.05 11.07
CA SER A 162 6.89 6.55 12.26
C SER A 162 5.80 5.57 12.71
N GLY A 163 5.03 5.03 11.76
CA GLY A 163 4.04 3.99 12.05
C GLY A 163 4.70 2.70 12.49
N ALA A 164 5.81 2.30 11.87
CA ALA A 164 6.59 1.15 12.31
C ALA A 164 7.15 1.33 13.73
N MET A 165 7.50 2.55 14.14
CA MET A 165 7.85 2.84 15.53
C MET A 165 6.64 2.79 16.47
N ASN A 166 5.45 3.20 16.00
CA ASN A 166 4.20 3.10 16.76
C ASN A 166 3.92 1.61 17.09
N GLU A 167 3.90 0.76 16.06
CA GLU A 167 3.82 -0.70 16.17
C GLU A 167 4.90 -1.29 17.07
N ALA A 168 6.16 -0.91 16.86
CA ALA A 168 7.29 -1.44 17.62
C ALA A 168 7.19 -1.16 19.12
N ILE A 169 6.70 0.03 19.49
CA ILE A 169 6.51 0.41 20.89
C ILE A 169 5.30 -0.31 21.49
N ALA A 170 4.24 -0.51 20.72
CA ALA A 170 3.08 -1.30 21.10
C ALA A 170 3.44 -2.77 21.34
N ASP A 171 4.19 -3.40 20.43
CA ASP A 171 4.73 -4.75 20.59
C ASP A 171 5.65 -4.86 21.81
N TYR A 172 6.61 -3.93 21.95
CA TYR A 172 7.54 -3.93 23.09
C TYR A 172 6.81 -3.83 24.44
N LEU A 173 5.86 -2.89 24.58
CA LEU A 173 5.14 -2.70 25.85
C LEU A 173 4.12 -3.81 26.09
N GLY A 174 3.45 -4.31 25.05
CA GLY A 174 2.57 -5.48 25.12
C GLY A 174 3.31 -6.71 25.68
N ASN A 175 4.44 -7.06 25.06
CA ASN A 175 5.30 -8.15 25.54
C ASN A 175 5.89 -7.87 26.93
N ALA A 176 6.33 -6.63 27.20
CA ALA A 176 6.84 -6.27 28.52
C ALA A 176 5.79 -6.44 29.63
N ILE A 177 4.51 -6.17 29.33
CA ILE A 177 3.38 -6.42 30.23
C ILE A 177 3.20 -7.93 30.41
N ASP A 178 3.12 -8.68 29.32
CA ASP A 178 2.88 -10.11 29.36
C ASP A 178 3.93 -10.85 30.19
N VAL A 179 5.22 -10.70 29.86
CA VAL A 179 6.29 -11.38 30.60
C VAL A 179 6.40 -10.92 32.05
N THR A 180 5.97 -9.69 32.38
CA THR A 180 5.94 -9.19 33.76
C THR A 180 4.81 -9.83 34.55
N VAL A 181 3.63 -9.95 33.95
CA VAL A 181 2.43 -10.54 34.58
C VAL A 181 2.58 -12.06 34.68
N GLY A 182 3.00 -12.71 33.60
CA GLY A 182 3.29 -14.15 33.53
C GLY A 182 4.54 -14.58 34.29
N ARG A 183 5.42 -13.62 34.63
CA ARG A 183 6.75 -13.87 35.24
C ARG A 183 7.65 -14.71 34.35
N THR A 184 7.52 -14.55 33.04
CA THR A 184 8.30 -15.22 32.01
C THR A 184 9.75 -14.72 32.05
N SER A 185 10.70 -15.63 31.90
CA SER A 185 12.12 -15.26 31.83
C SER A 185 12.40 -14.54 30.51
N MET A 186 13.21 -13.48 30.52
CA MET A 186 13.68 -12.87 29.27
C MET A 186 14.52 -13.82 28.41
N THR A 187 15.03 -14.91 28.98
CA THR A 187 15.77 -15.94 28.23
C THR A 187 14.87 -17.03 27.67
N ASP A 188 13.56 -16.94 27.90
CA ASP A 188 12.59 -17.85 27.30
C ASP A 188 12.48 -17.53 25.80
N PRO A 189 12.62 -18.51 24.90
CA PRO A 189 12.52 -18.26 23.46
C PRO A 189 11.17 -17.68 23.04
N ASP A 190 10.12 -17.87 23.85
CA ASP A 190 8.77 -17.39 23.53
C ASP A 190 8.50 -15.99 24.11
N ALA A 191 9.42 -15.43 24.91
CA ALA A 191 9.21 -14.16 25.63
C ALA A 191 9.04 -12.91 24.75
N GLY A 192 9.44 -12.98 23.48
CA GLY A 192 9.30 -11.87 22.52
C GLY A 192 8.34 -12.18 21.39
N LEU A 193 7.54 -13.24 21.49
CA LEU A 193 6.50 -13.55 20.53
C LEU A 193 5.30 -12.62 20.74
N ILE A 194 4.64 -12.20 19.66
CA ILE A 194 3.40 -11.43 19.73
C ILE A 194 2.25 -12.33 19.27
N GLY A 195 1.23 -12.50 20.10
CA GLY A 195 0.05 -13.30 19.79
C GLY A 195 0.31 -14.80 19.78
N GLY A 196 1.33 -15.27 20.51
CA GLY A 196 1.74 -16.68 20.54
C GLY A 196 0.68 -17.62 21.11
N ASP A 197 -0.21 -17.13 21.98
CA ASP A 197 -1.20 -17.97 22.68
C ASP A 197 -2.58 -17.98 22.00
N LEU A 198 -2.71 -17.32 20.84
CA LEU A 198 -3.98 -17.17 20.15
C LEU A 198 -4.46 -18.44 19.43
N CYS A 199 -3.54 -19.31 19.03
CA CYS A 199 -3.89 -20.45 18.19
C CYS A 199 -4.44 -21.60 19.02
N ARG A 200 -5.37 -22.34 18.43
CA ARG A 200 -5.97 -23.51 19.09
C ARG A 200 -5.09 -24.75 18.94
N THR A 201 -4.34 -24.85 17.85
CA THR A 201 -3.63 -26.09 17.49
C THR A 201 -2.13 -25.92 17.28
N LEU A 202 -1.67 -24.71 16.96
CA LEU A 202 -0.26 -24.41 16.70
C LEU A 202 0.57 -24.21 17.98
N THR A 203 1.88 -24.42 17.88
CA THR A 203 2.82 -24.01 18.94
C THR A 203 2.92 -22.48 19.00
N PRO A 204 3.35 -21.88 20.13
CA PRO A 204 3.47 -20.41 20.23
C PRO A 204 4.27 -19.79 19.10
N LYS A 205 5.42 -20.39 18.75
CA LYS A 205 6.28 -19.91 17.67
C LYS A 205 5.65 -20.00 16.27
N GLU A 206 4.84 -21.03 16.02
CA GLU A 206 4.11 -21.18 14.75
C GLU A 206 2.86 -20.28 14.69
N CYS A 207 2.30 -19.94 15.85
CA CYS A 207 1.14 -19.09 15.97
C CYS A 207 1.46 -17.60 15.85
N ALA A 208 2.56 -17.18 16.47
CA ALA A 208 2.89 -15.78 16.67
C ALA A 208 2.91 -14.99 15.36
N PHE A 209 2.28 -13.81 15.38
CA PHE A 209 2.28 -12.91 14.24
C PHE A 209 3.66 -12.28 14.01
N ARG A 210 4.40 -12.05 15.10
CA ARG A 210 5.70 -11.35 15.10
C ARG A 210 6.62 -11.92 16.18
N ASP A 211 7.93 -11.71 16.03
CA ASP A 211 8.94 -12.10 17.02
C ASP A 211 10.01 -11.02 17.16
N LEU A 212 10.10 -10.41 18.35
CA LEU A 212 11.11 -9.40 18.67
C LEU A 212 12.54 -9.98 18.74
N ASN A 213 12.70 -11.31 18.75
CA ASN A 213 13.99 -12.00 18.77
C ASN A 213 14.47 -12.44 17.38
N ASP A 214 13.78 -12.06 16.30
CA ASP A 214 14.09 -12.52 14.94
C ASP A 214 15.39 -11.93 14.36
N GLY A 215 15.92 -10.87 14.98
CA GLY A 215 17.13 -10.18 14.58
C GLY A 215 16.98 -9.31 13.32
N ALA A 216 15.75 -8.94 12.95
CA ALA A 216 15.47 -8.10 11.78
C ALA A 216 16.20 -6.76 11.88
N GLY A 217 16.96 -6.42 10.84
CA GLY A 217 17.69 -5.15 10.77
C GLY A 217 17.23 -4.27 9.63
N THR A 218 17.85 -3.10 9.49
CA THR A 218 17.59 -2.17 8.37
C THR A 218 17.87 -2.76 6.98
N ARG A 219 18.57 -3.90 6.90
CA ARG A 219 18.76 -4.67 5.66
C ARG A 219 17.48 -5.38 5.20
N ASP A 220 16.59 -5.67 6.16
CA ASP A 220 15.31 -6.36 5.98
C ASP A 220 14.17 -5.35 5.80
N PHE A 221 14.49 -4.05 5.76
CA PHE A 221 13.53 -2.97 5.61
C PHE A 221 12.76 -3.07 4.29
N ILE A 222 11.43 -3.21 4.39
CA ILE A 222 10.54 -3.34 3.25
C ILE A 222 10.03 -1.96 2.87
N SER A 223 10.45 -1.51 1.69
CA SER A 223 10.11 -0.19 1.16
C SER A 223 8.76 -0.20 0.46
N MET A 224 7.70 -0.09 1.25
CA MET A 224 6.33 -0.06 0.75
C MET A 224 5.82 1.37 0.57
N PRO A 225 5.00 1.63 -0.45
CA PRO A 225 4.31 2.90 -0.54
C PRO A 225 3.29 3.07 0.59
N LEU A 226 3.07 4.30 1.02
CA LEU A 226 2.02 4.65 1.97
C LEU A 226 0.62 4.30 1.40
N GLY A 227 -0.31 3.93 2.28
CA GLY A 227 -1.69 3.56 1.94
C GLY A 227 -2.17 2.31 2.68
N SER A 228 -3.48 2.22 2.91
CA SER A 228 -4.10 1.16 3.71
C SER A 228 -3.86 -0.25 3.16
N ARG A 229 -3.82 -0.41 1.83
CA ARG A 229 -3.53 -1.70 1.18
C ARG A 229 -2.08 -2.13 1.28
N ASN A 230 -1.20 -1.19 1.61
CA ASN A 230 0.24 -1.38 1.68
C ASN A 230 0.73 -1.28 3.12
N ASP A 231 -0.13 -1.63 4.08
CA ASP A 231 0.21 -1.62 5.49
C ASP A 231 0.75 -0.24 5.94
N GLN A 232 0.16 0.84 5.40
CA GLN A 232 0.60 2.22 5.60
C GLN A 232 2.10 2.46 5.37
N GLY A 233 2.72 1.75 4.42
CA GLY A 233 4.16 1.78 4.22
C GLY A 233 4.92 0.72 5.01
N GLY A 234 4.27 -0.43 5.25
CA GLY A 234 4.86 -1.58 5.94
C GLY A 234 5.07 -1.36 7.43
N VAL A 235 4.12 -0.73 8.13
CA VAL A 235 4.28 -0.41 9.56
C VAL A 235 4.46 -1.68 10.41
N HIS A 236 3.65 -2.72 10.20
CA HIS A 236 3.77 -3.99 10.93
C HIS A 236 4.95 -4.84 10.44
N LEU A 237 5.34 -4.68 9.18
CA LEU A 237 6.46 -5.43 8.61
C LEU A 237 7.81 -4.87 9.06
N ASN A 238 7.94 -3.55 9.16
CA ASN A 238 9.18 -2.88 9.55
C ASN A 238 9.30 -2.68 11.06
N SER A 239 8.23 -2.90 11.85
CA SER A 239 8.22 -2.65 13.30
C SER A 239 9.25 -3.49 14.05
N HIS A 240 9.49 -4.73 13.61
CA HIS A 240 10.38 -5.69 14.28
C HIS A 240 11.83 -5.18 14.29
N ILE A 241 12.21 -4.32 13.34
CA ILE A 241 13.55 -3.70 13.29
C ILE A 241 13.78 -2.79 14.49
N PHE A 242 12.81 -1.92 14.79
CA PHE A 242 12.92 -1.03 15.94
C PHE A 242 12.54 -1.75 17.23
N GLY A 243 11.51 -2.58 17.20
CA GLY A 243 10.99 -3.35 18.33
C GLY A 243 12.03 -4.34 18.87
N GLY A 244 12.70 -5.09 18.01
CA GLY A 244 13.79 -5.98 18.38
C GLY A 244 14.95 -5.23 19.03
N ALA A 245 15.33 -4.05 18.53
CA ALA A 245 16.33 -3.22 19.18
C ALA A 245 15.91 -2.76 20.59
N LEU A 246 14.62 -2.46 20.81
CA LEU A 246 14.11 -2.17 22.16
C LEU A 246 14.13 -3.41 23.05
N TRP A 247 13.78 -4.57 22.49
CA TRP A 247 13.77 -5.85 23.20
C TRP A 247 15.18 -6.27 23.65
N ASP A 248 16.19 -6.16 22.78
CA ASP A 248 17.62 -6.32 23.10
C ASP A 248 18.06 -5.41 24.28
N ILE A 249 17.54 -4.19 24.35
CA ILE A 249 17.80 -3.28 25.47
C ILE A 249 17.21 -3.87 26.76
N ARG A 250 16.00 -4.43 26.69
CA ARG A 250 15.32 -5.05 27.83
C ARG A 250 16.00 -6.31 28.32
N GLU A 251 16.42 -7.19 27.42
CA GLU A 251 17.23 -8.36 27.77
C GLU A 251 18.54 -7.96 28.46
N SER A 252 19.22 -6.95 27.92
CA SER A 252 20.57 -6.59 28.35
C SER A 252 20.62 -5.73 29.62
N LEU A 253 19.57 -4.96 29.91
CA LEU A 253 19.47 -4.05 31.07
C LEU A 253 18.46 -4.49 32.13
N GLY A 254 17.56 -5.43 31.80
CA GLY A 254 16.40 -5.81 32.61
C GLY A 254 15.22 -4.85 32.44
N GLY A 255 14.00 -5.39 32.60
CA GLY A 255 12.73 -4.67 32.42
C GLY A 255 12.64 -3.36 33.20
N GLU A 256 13.00 -3.36 34.49
CA GLU A 256 12.85 -2.17 35.34
C GLU A 256 13.56 -0.92 34.78
N LEU A 257 14.76 -1.08 34.21
CA LEU A 257 15.49 0.04 33.63
C LEU A 257 15.09 0.30 32.18
N ALA A 258 14.97 -0.75 31.36
CA ALA A 258 14.63 -0.63 29.95
C ALA A 258 13.24 -0.02 29.74
N ASP A 259 12.22 -0.51 30.47
CA ASP A 259 10.83 -0.05 30.34
C ASP A 259 10.74 1.45 30.68
N ARG A 260 11.48 1.92 31.70
CA ARG A 260 11.57 3.37 32.02
C ARG A 260 12.27 4.17 30.93
N ILE A 261 13.30 3.64 30.29
CA ILE A 261 13.99 4.31 29.18
C ILE A 261 13.02 4.46 28.00
N VAL A 262 12.35 3.37 27.59
CA VAL A 262 11.41 3.36 26.46
C VAL A 262 10.24 4.30 26.73
N TYR A 263 9.60 4.20 27.89
CA TYR A 263 8.49 5.09 28.26
C TYR A 263 8.92 6.56 28.35
N LYS A 264 10.13 6.84 28.85
CA LYS A 264 10.68 8.21 28.89
C LYS A 264 10.98 8.74 27.49
N ALA A 265 11.46 7.90 26.58
CA ALA A 265 11.66 8.26 25.18
C ALA A 265 10.32 8.63 24.53
N LEU A 266 9.34 7.73 24.64
CA LEU A 266 7.98 7.93 24.12
C LEU A 266 7.34 9.23 24.61
N THR A 267 7.40 9.50 25.92
CA THR A 267 6.67 10.62 26.53
C THR A 267 7.37 11.97 26.47
N SER A 268 8.67 12.02 26.16
CA SER A 268 9.48 13.25 26.32
C SER A 268 10.38 13.60 25.15
N TYR A 269 10.68 12.67 24.25
CA TYR A 269 11.70 12.85 23.21
C TYR A 269 11.25 12.45 21.82
N ILE A 270 10.38 11.44 21.69
CA ILE A 270 9.78 11.05 20.42
C ILE A 270 8.71 12.08 20.02
N THR A 271 8.64 12.38 18.73
CA THR A 271 7.70 13.32 18.11
C THR A 271 6.98 12.67 16.93
N PRO A 272 5.85 13.22 16.44
CA PRO A 272 4.96 12.56 15.47
C PRO A 272 5.59 12.07 14.17
N LEU A 273 6.74 12.60 13.76
CA LEU A 273 7.37 12.34 12.45
C LEU A 273 8.73 11.68 12.55
N ASN A 274 9.11 11.15 13.73
CA ASN A 274 10.41 10.50 13.88
C ASN A 274 10.49 9.21 13.06
N GLY A 275 11.63 9.03 12.37
CA GLY A 275 12.03 7.74 11.82
C GLY A 275 12.96 7.01 12.78
N PHE A 276 13.47 5.86 12.36
CA PHE A 276 14.27 4.98 13.23
C PHE A 276 15.50 5.66 13.80
N THR A 277 16.19 6.49 13.00
CA THR A 277 17.37 7.23 13.44
C THR A 277 17.02 8.22 14.55
N GLU A 278 15.95 9.01 14.38
CA GLU A 278 15.49 9.94 15.42
C GLU A 278 14.94 9.20 16.65
N GLY A 279 14.27 8.07 16.46
CA GLY A 279 13.81 7.19 17.54
C GLY A 279 14.95 6.65 18.40
N ARG A 280 16.04 6.19 17.76
CA ARG A 280 17.29 5.81 18.44
C ARG A 280 17.81 6.97 19.29
N ASP A 281 17.90 8.16 18.72
CA ASP A 281 18.41 9.35 19.42
C ASP A 281 17.52 9.73 20.61
N ALA A 282 16.20 9.59 20.47
CA ALA A 282 15.25 9.79 21.56
C ALA A 282 15.45 8.79 22.71
N VAL A 283 15.67 7.50 22.40
CA VAL A 283 15.97 6.46 23.40
C VAL A 283 17.31 6.72 24.10
N LEU A 284 18.34 7.13 23.36
CA LEU A 284 19.63 7.51 23.94
C LEU A 284 19.53 8.75 24.83
N ALA A 285 18.75 9.75 24.43
CA ALA A 285 18.48 10.94 25.21
C ALA A 285 17.71 10.61 26.50
N ALA A 286 16.70 9.75 26.42
CA ALA A 286 15.96 9.25 27.57
C ALA A 286 16.87 8.50 28.55
N ALA A 287 17.68 7.56 28.06
CA ALA A 287 18.66 6.83 28.88
C ALA A 287 19.63 7.80 29.58
N LYS A 288 20.15 8.81 28.86
CA LYS A 288 21.01 9.84 29.45
C LYS A 288 20.30 10.65 30.53
N SER A 289 19.04 11.00 30.31
CA SER A 289 18.21 11.74 31.30
C SER A 289 17.99 10.94 32.59
N LEU A 290 17.93 9.61 32.47
CA LEU A 290 17.85 8.66 33.59
C LEU A 290 19.24 8.29 34.15
N HIS A 291 20.27 9.05 33.82
CA HIS A 291 21.66 8.87 34.28
C HIS A 291 22.31 7.53 33.90
N VAL A 292 21.84 6.88 32.83
CA VAL A 292 22.49 5.69 32.26
C VAL A 292 23.83 6.09 31.63
N LYS A 293 24.92 5.44 32.04
CA LYS A 293 26.31 5.74 31.65
C LYS A 293 27.13 4.47 31.50
N GLY A 294 28.36 4.60 30.97
CA GLY A 294 29.32 3.51 30.84
C GLY A 294 28.76 2.32 30.07
N ASP A 295 29.01 1.11 30.56
CA ASP A 295 28.63 -0.15 29.91
C ASP A 295 27.12 -0.26 29.62
N ARG A 296 26.27 0.29 30.51
CA ARG A 296 24.81 0.27 30.28
C ARG A 296 24.41 1.13 29.07
N MET A 297 25.02 2.31 28.91
CA MET A 297 24.79 3.15 27.73
C MET A 297 25.37 2.51 26.46
N ALA A 298 26.51 1.81 26.58
CA ALA A 298 27.08 1.06 25.46
C ALA A 298 26.15 -0.06 24.97
N LYS A 299 25.46 -0.76 25.89
CA LYS A 299 24.44 -1.76 25.54
C LYS A 299 23.27 -1.17 24.75
N VAL A 300 22.75 -0.01 25.17
CA VAL A 300 21.68 0.69 24.42
C VAL A 300 22.11 1.03 23.00
N LYS A 301 23.33 1.54 22.82
CA LYS A 301 23.87 1.83 21.49
C LYS A 301 24.05 0.56 20.65
N LYS A 302 24.58 -0.49 21.26
CA LYS A 302 24.87 -1.77 20.60
C LYS A 302 23.60 -2.44 20.08
N ALA A 303 22.49 -2.37 20.82
CA ALA A 303 21.21 -2.90 20.37
C ALA A 303 20.79 -2.26 19.04
N PHE A 304 20.70 -0.93 18.97
CA PHE A 304 20.40 -0.25 17.71
C PHE A 304 21.42 -0.51 16.59
N ASP A 305 22.71 -0.56 16.91
CA ASP A 305 23.76 -0.87 15.93
C ASP A 305 23.61 -2.29 15.36
N ALA A 306 23.19 -3.27 16.17
CA ALA A 306 22.97 -4.65 15.74
C ALA A 306 21.81 -4.77 14.73
N HIS A 307 20.78 -3.96 14.91
CA HIS A 307 19.65 -3.84 13.98
C HIS A 307 19.92 -2.85 12.83
N GLY A 308 21.14 -2.31 12.71
CA GLY A 308 21.53 -1.42 11.61
C GLY A 308 20.93 -0.02 11.65
N ILE A 309 20.22 0.35 12.72
CA ILE A 309 19.65 1.69 12.91
C ILE A 309 20.78 2.66 13.26
N VAL A 310 21.53 3.11 12.27
CA VAL A 310 22.68 4.02 12.39
C VAL A 310 22.46 5.29 11.57
N PRO A 311 23.07 6.43 11.94
CA PRO A 311 22.90 7.67 11.16
C PRO A 311 23.18 7.48 9.67
N GLY A 312 22.18 7.74 8.83
CA GLY A 312 22.27 7.65 7.37
C GLY A 312 22.15 6.24 6.80
N TRP A 313 21.66 5.27 7.57
CA TRP A 313 21.39 3.91 7.07
C TRP A 313 20.48 3.90 5.84
N GLU A 314 19.57 4.88 5.73
CA GLU A 314 18.63 5.04 4.62
C GLU A 314 19.35 5.28 3.28
N ARG A 315 20.58 5.83 3.31
CA ARG A 315 21.41 5.99 2.10
C ARG A 315 21.91 4.67 1.55
N ASN A 316 21.87 3.62 2.37
CA ASN A 316 22.28 2.27 2.00
C ASN A 316 21.09 1.40 1.56
N LEU A 317 19.88 1.96 1.43
CA LEU A 317 18.71 1.27 0.85
C LEU A 317 18.91 0.86 -0.63
N GLY A 318 20.02 1.25 -1.27
CA GLY A 318 20.35 0.78 -2.62
C GLY A 318 19.65 1.55 -3.73
N LEU A 319 19.23 2.80 -3.50
CA LEU A 319 18.70 3.67 -4.55
C LEU A 319 19.79 3.93 -5.61
N ASP A 320 19.61 3.35 -6.80
CA ASP A 320 20.54 3.47 -7.92
C ASP A 320 19.94 4.30 -9.09
N SER A 321 18.87 5.07 -8.82
CA SER A 321 18.15 5.88 -9.81
C SER A 321 18.26 7.38 -9.51
N ASP A 322 18.06 8.20 -10.55
CA ASP A 322 18.01 9.66 -10.41
C ASP A 322 16.58 10.10 -10.09
N VAL A 323 16.36 10.76 -8.95
CA VAL A 323 15.03 11.30 -8.59
C VAL A 323 14.71 12.55 -9.42
N LEU A 324 13.61 12.52 -10.16
CA LEU A 324 13.11 13.64 -10.97
C LEU A 324 12.10 14.51 -10.20
N LEU A 325 11.23 13.88 -9.41
CA LEU A 325 10.27 14.54 -8.54
C LEU A 325 9.87 13.59 -7.41
N GLY A 326 10.12 13.98 -6.16
CA GLY A 326 9.78 13.15 -5.00
C GLY A 326 8.44 13.49 -4.35
N ARG A 327 7.94 12.55 -3.54
CA ARG A 327 6.70 12.67 -2.74
C ARG A 327 5.49 13.05 -3.60
N LEU A 328 5.10 12.13 -4.48
CA LEU A 328 3.94 12.31 -5.36
C LEU A 328 2.59 12.12 -4.65
N GLY A 329 2.58 11.56 -3.44
CA GLY A 329 1.39 11.16 -2.69
C GLY A 329 1.27 9.64 -2.57
N THR A 330 0.16 9.18 -2.01
CA THR A 330 -0.29 7.80 -1.89
C THR A 330 -1.23 7.53 -3.06
N LEU A 331 -0.98 6.45 -3.81
CA LEU A 331 -1.69 6.16 -5.06
C LEU A 331 -3.17 5.75 -4.88
N GLU A 332 -3.71 5.80 -3.66
CA GLU A 332 -5.09 5.43 -3.35
C GLU A 332 -6.06 6.59 -3.63
N THR A 333 -6.35 6.88 -4.90
CA THR A 333 -7.43 7.83 -5.24
C THR A 333 -8.82 7.21 -5.21
N GLY A 334 -8.93 5.87 -5.20
CA GLY A 334 -10.20 5.16 -5.41
C GLY A 334 -10.82 5.39 -6.80
N LEU A 335 -10.16 6.16 -7.68
CA LEU A 335 -10.59 6.45 -9.03
C LEU A 335 -9.95 5.44 -9.98
N ALA A 336 -10.73 4.90 -10.92
CA ALA A 336 -10.28 3.90 -11.90
C ALA A 336 -9.32 4.44 -12.99
N ASN A 337 -8.67 5.58 -12.75
CA ASN A 337 -7.88 6.33 -13.73
C ASN A 337 -6.37 6.27 -13.43
N ASP A 338 -5.55 6.32 -14.49
CA ASP A 338 -4.10 6.13 -14.41
C ASP A 338 -3.40 7.31 -13.72
N ILE A 339 -2.48 6.97 -12.84
CA ILE A 339 -1.66 7.88 -12.03
C ILE A 339 -0.17 7.77 -12.39
N GLY A 340 0.16 6.94 -13.38
CA GLY A 340 1.49 6.80 -13.91
C GLY A 340 2.03 8.07 -14.58
N PRO A 341 3.35 8.20 -14.69
CA PRO A 341 3.97 9.25 -15.48
C PRO A 341 3.73 9.02 -16.98
N ALA A 342 3.95 10.06 -17.77
CA ALA A 342 4.13 9.98 -19.22
C ALA A 342 5.43 10.67 -19.62
N ALA A 343 6.00 10.27 -20.75
CA ALA A 343 7.21 10.86 -21.30
C ALA A 343 7.16 11.00 -22.82
N GLY A 344 7.76 12.07 -23.34
CA GLY A 344 7.85 12.37 -24.77
C GLY A 344 8.71 13.60 -25.03
N GLY A 345 9.47 13.61 -26.12
CA GLY A 345 10.28 14.78 -26.54
C GLY A 345 11.25 15.34 -25.47
N GLY A 346 11.76 14.49 -24.58
CA GLY A 346 12.65 14.88 -23.47
C GLY A 346 11.94 15.54 -22.27
N TRP A 347 10.61 15.48 -22.21
CA TRP A 347 9.79 15.91 -21.09
C TRP A 347 9.06 14.74 -20.46
N TRP A 348 8.73 14.89 -19.18
CA TRP A 348 7.78 14.04 -18.49
C TRP A 348 6.62 14.85 -17.95
N ALA A 349 5.50 14.17 -17.70
CA ALA A 349 4.37 14.67 -16.96
C ALA A 349 3.93 13.62 -15.92
N VAL A 350 3.55 14.02 -14.72
CA VAL A 350 3.08 13.10 -13.66
C VAL A 350 2.08 13.79 -12.73
N PRO A 351 1.06 13.07 -12.21
CA PRO A 351 0.23 13.57 -11.13
C PRO A 351 1.00 13.71 -9.81
N ARG A 352 0.66 14.71 -9.00
CA ARG A 352 1.15 14.89 -7.64
C ARG A 352 0.08 15.45 -6.71
N SER A 353 -0.03 14.85 -5.52
CA SER A 353 -0.86 15.30 -4.40
C SER A 353 0.01 15.79 -3.22
N SER A 354 -0.64 16.18 -2.11
CA SER A 354 -0.01 16.41 -0.81
C SER A 354 0.58 15.11 -0.26
N ALA A 355 1.49 15.21 0.71
CA ALA A 355 2.19 14.05 1.27
C ALA A 355 1.24 13.03 1.94
N ASP A 356 0.15 13.51 2.54
CA ASP A 356 -0.94 12.74 3.14
C ASP A 356 -2.03 12.36 2.12
N SER A 357 -1.91 12.82 0.88
CA SER A 357 -2.89 12.64 -0.21
C SER A 357 -4.28 13.19 0.04
N ALA A 358 -4.41 14.10 1.01
CA ALA A 358 -5.66 14.80 1.28
C ALA A 358 -6.04 15.79 0.16
N ALA A 359 -5.06 16.31 -0.58
CA ALA A 359 -5.28 17.25 -1.66
C ALA A 359 -5.64 16.54 -2.99
N PRO A 360 -6.50 17.14 -3.85
CA PRO A 360 -6.67 16.67 -5.21
C PRO A 360 -5.35 16.67 -5.99
N TYR A 361 -5.17 15.67 -6.85
CA TYR A 361 -3.97 15.56 -7.68
C TYR A 361 -3.86 16.71 -8.68
N SER A 362 -2.64 17.19 -8.87
CA SER A 362 -2.25 18.20 -9.85
C SER A 362 -1.26 17.62 -10.86
N VAL A 363 -1.25 18.09 -12.11
CA VAL A 363 -0.30 17.62 -13.12
C VAL A 363 0.94 18.48 -13.13
N TRP A 364 2.09 17.83 -12.97
CA TRP A 364 3.42 18.44 -13.00
C TRP A 364 4.20 17.99 -14.23
N THR A 365 5.06 18.87 -14.75
CA THR A 365 5.97 18.58 -15.85
C THR A 365 7.40 18.91 -15.52
N GLY A 366 8.34 18.21 -16.16
CA GLY A 366 9.77 18.46 -16.05
C GLY A 366 10.57 17.76 -17.14
N ARG A 367 11.89 17.84 -17.07
CA ARG A 367 12.81 17.26 -18.07
C ARG A 367 13.21 15.85 -17.67
N THR A 368 13.26 14.94 -18.64
CA THR A 368 13.63 13.53 -18.41
C THR A 368 15.08 13.33 -18.00
N ASP A 369 15.94 14.35 -18.15
CA ASP A 369 17.33 14.38 -17.67
C ASP A 369 17.50 15.07 -16.32
N GLY A 370 16.40 15.41 -15.65
CA GLY A 370 16.41 16.08 -14.35
C GLY A 370 16.87 17.52 -14.39
N LYS A 371 17.19 18.08 -15.57
CA LYS A 371 17.66 19.47 -15.66
C LYS A 371 16.51 20.46 -15.58
N GLY A 372 16.70 21.50 -14.77
CA GLY A 372 15.70 22.54 -14.55
C GLY A 372 14.69 22.16 -13.47
N LYS A 373 13.75 23.06 -13.19
CA LYS A 373 12.74 22.85 -12.14
C LYS A 373 11.45 22.29 -12.73
N ALA A 374 10.94 21.25 -12.09
CA ALA A 374 9.58 20.78 -12.29
C ALA A 374 8.56 21.88 -11.98
N ARG A 375 7.41 21.86 -12.64
CA ARG A 375 6.34 22.86 -12.46
C ARG A 375 4.97 22.22 -12.57
N GLN A 376 4.01 22.74 -11.83
CA GLN A 376 2.61 22.44 -12.04
C GLN A 376 2.12 23.11 -13.33
N VAL A 377 1.32 22.38 -14.12
CA VAL A 377 0.69 22.87 -15.36
C VAL A 377 -0.84 22.81 -15.30
N SER A 378 -1.41 21.99 -14.41
CA SER A 378 -2.85 21.99 -14.17
C SER A 378 -3.27 23.21 -13.34
N PRO A 379 -4.49 23.74 -13.53
CA PRO A 379 -5.05 24.76 -12.65
C PRO A 379 -5.25 24.23 -11.22
N GLU A 380 -5.38 25.14 -10.26
CA GLU A 380 -5.82 24.84 -8.89
C GLU A 380 -7.33 25.12 -8.78
N ASP A 381 -8.15 24.25 -9.36
CA ASP A 381 -9.60 24.43 -9.45
C ASP A 381 -10.41 23.44 -8.58
N GLY A 382 -9.72 22.72 -7.67
CA GLY A 382 -10.32 21.77 -6.74
C GLY A 382 -10.67 20.41 -7.35
N ARG A 383 -10.44 20.20 -8.64
CA ARG A 383 -10.66 18.93 -9.33
C ARG A 383 -9.43 18.02 -9.25
N TYR A 384 -9.64 16.73 -9.50
CA TYR A 384 -8.53 15.77 -9.65
C TYR A 384 -7.98 15.83 -11.07
N HIS A 385 -6.69 16.12 -11.21
CA HIS A 385 -6.00 16.14 -12.50
C HIS A 385 -5.07 14.91 -12.62
N LEU A 386 -5.44 13.99 -13.51
CA LEU A 386 -4.91 12.62 -13.60
C LEU A 386 -4.58 12.23 -15.04
N SER A 387 -4.01 11.04 -15.24
CA SER A 387 -3.73 10.41 -16.54
C SER A 387 -3.03 11.33 -17.56
N PRO A 388 -1.93 12.02 -17.21
CA PRO A 388 -1.26 12.91 -18.15
C PRO A 388 -0.58 12.12 -19.26
N VAL A 389 -0.59 12.67 -20.47
CA VAL A 389 0.17 12.20 -21.63
C VAL A 389 0.89 13.36 -22.29
N THR A 390 2.08 13.13 -22.86
CA THR A 390 2.87 14.20 -23.48
C THR A 390 3.71 13.71 -24.66
N ASP A 391 3.78 14.55 -25.70
CA ASP A 391 4.69 14.41 -26.83
C ASP A 391 5.97 15.27 -26.68
N GLY A 392 6.11 15.94 -25.54
CA GLY A 392 7.18 16.90 -25.25
C GLY A 392 7.00 18.31 -25.80
N ARG A 393 5.88 18.59 -26.47
CA ARG A 393 5.46 19.96 -26.86
C ARG A 393 4.32 20.44 -25.96
N ARG A 394 3.34 19.57 -25.73
CA ARG A 394 2.21 19.82 -24.83
C ARG A 394 1.94 18.62 -23.93
N VAL A 395 1.20 18.86 -22.88
CA VAL A 395 0.60 17.83 -22.03
C VAL A 395 -0.91 17.85 -22.23
N VAL A 396 -1.51 16.67 -22.26
CA VAL A 396 -2.96 16.46 -22.18
C VAL A 396 -3.23 15.63 -20.93
N TRP A 397 -4.26 15.95 -20.18
CA TRP A 397 -4.62 15.22 -18.97
C TRP A 397 -6.13 15.20 -18.76
N LEU A 398 -6.58 14.31 -17.88
CA LEU A 398 -7.95 14.21 -17.45
C LEU A 398 -8.19 15.08 -16.20
N ALA A 399 -9.21 15.94 -16.23
CA ALA A 399 -9.70 16.64 -15.05
C ALA A 399 -11.06 16.06 -14.64
N VAL A 400 -11.17 15.61 -13.38
CA VAL A 400 -12.34 14.92 -12.83
C VAL A 400 -13.00 15.78 -11.75
N GLY A 401 -14.27 16.11 -11.97
CA GLY A 401 -15.18 16.76 -11.01
C GLY A 401 -16.61 16.32 -11.34
N ASP A 402 -17.54 17.27 -11.45
CA ASP A 402 -18.91 16.99 -11.94
C ASP A 402 -18.93 16.47 -13.39
N THR A 403 -17.86 16.74 -14.14
CA THR A 403 -17.64 16.27 -15.51
C THR A 403 -16.25 15.64 -15.64
N TYR A 404 -16.07 14.85 -16.70
CA TYR A 404 -14.78 14.39 -17.18
C TYR A 404 -14.33 15.30 -18.32
N ASP A 405 -13.25 16.05 -18.10
CA ASP A 405 -12.71 17.00 -19.07
C ASP A 405 -11.31 16.58 -19.54
N LEU A 406 -11.09 16.56 -20.84
CA LEU A 406 -9.72 16.50 -21.40
C LEU A 406 -9.15 17.92 -21.47
N MET A 407 -8.07 18.14 -20.74
CA MET A 407 -7.41 19.44 -20.63
C MET A 407 -6.04 19.39 -21.32
N SER A 408 -5.54 20.52 -21.82
CA SER A 408 -4.22 20.61 -22.44
C SER A 408 -3.53 21.94 -22.22
N ALA A 409 -2.20 21.90 -22.07
CA ALA A 409 -1.34 23.06 -21.91
C ALA A 409 0.06 22.78 -22.50
N PRO A 410 0.86 23.82 -22.82
CA PRO A 410 2.27 23.63 -23.15
C PRO A 410 3.03 22.94 -21.99
N VAL A 411 3.99 22.05 -22.29
CA VAL A 411 4.80 21.41 -21.24
C VAL A 411 5.63 22.41 -20.43
N THR A 412 5.92 23.58 -21.02
CA THR A 412 6.61 24.69 -20.36
C THR A 412 5.71 25.51 -19.43
N GLY A 413 4.42 25.20 -19.34
CA GLY A 413 3.41 25.99 -18.62
C GLY A 413 2.76 27.06 -19.51
N GLY A 414 1.56 27.47 -19.12
CA GLY A 414 0.71 28.41 -19.87
C GLY A 414 -0.78 28.15 -19.59
N PRO A 415 -1.70 28.90 -20.21
CA PRO A 415 -3.13 28.73 -19.98
C PRO A 415 -3.59 27.35 -20.46
N ALA A 416 -4.23 26.60 -19.55
CA ALA A 416 -4.88 25.33 -19.87
C ALA A 416 -6.14 25.55 -20.69
N LYS A 417 -6.37 24.67 -21.68
CA LYS A 417 -7.55 24.68 -22.55
C LYS A 417 -8.27 23.35 -22.46
N ARG A 418 -9.60 23.40 -22.46
CA ARG A 418 -10.44 22.21 -22.55
C ARG A 418 -10.52 21.75 -24.00
N LEU A 419 -10.20 20.49 -24.26
CA LEU A 419 -10.29 19.84 -25.57
C LEU A 419 -11.62 19.09 -25.74
N TYR A 420 -12.10 18.46 -24.66
CA TYR A 420 -13.32 17.66 -24.66
C TYR A 420 -13.94 17.65 -23.26
N SER A 421 -15.24 17.38 -23.17
CA SER A 421 -16.00 17.35 -21.92
C SER A 421 -17.17 16.38 -22.06
N THR A 422 -17.44 15.60 -21.01
CA THR A 422 -18.62 14.73 -20.93
C THR A 422 -19.10 14.60 -19.48
N SER A 423 -20.41 14.44 -19.31
CA SER A 423 -21.06 14.15 -18.03
C SER A 423 -21.83 12.83 -18.05
N THR A 424 -21.80 12.11 -19.17
CA THR A 424 -22.62 10.90 -19.41
C THR A 424 -21.77 9.66 -19.65
N ALA A 425 -20.45 9.81 -19.66
CA ALA A 425 -19.49 8.75 -19.87
C ALA A 425 -18.29 8.96 -18.94
N SER A 426 -17.60 7.86 -18.62
CA SER A 426 -16.30 7.93 -17.95
C SER A 426 -15.19 7.87 -19.00
N ILE A 427 -14.11 8.61 -18.75
CA ILE A 427 -12.91 8.58 -19.59
C ILE A 427 -11.86 7.73 -18.89
N GLY A 428 -11.35 6.73 -19.60
CA GLY A 428 -10.26 5.85 -19.16
C GLY A 428 -8.89 6.30 -19.68
N SER A 429 -8.09 5.37 -20.19
CA SER A 429 -6.73 5.61 -20.69
C SER A 429 -6.68 6.62 -21.84
N LEU A 430 -5.63 7.47 -21.82
CA LEU A 430 -5.33 8.46 -22.85
C LEU A 430 -4.05 8.09 -23.60
N SER A 431 -3.93 8.55 -24.84
CA SER A 431 -2.66 8.59 -25.57
C SER A 431 -2.65 9.73 -26.58
N MET A 432 -1.46 10.23 -26.90
CA MET A 432 -1.30 11.31 -27.87
C MET A 432 0.03 11.21 -28.61
N ASP A 433 0.01 11.66 -29.86
CA ASP A 433 1.20 11.99 -30.62
C ASP A 433 0.85 13.05 -31.67
N GLY A 434 1.65 14.12 -31.69
CA GLY A 434 1.44 15.29 -32.53
C GLY A 434 0.02 15.86 -32.46
N ASP A 435 -0.68 15.82 -33.60
CA ASP A 435 -2.02 16.39 -33.74
C ASP A 435 -3.13 15.48 -33.17
N THR A 436 -2.85 14.21 -32.89
CA THR A 436 -3.89 13.25 -32.48
C THR A 436 -3.89 13.03 -30.97
N VAL A 437 -5.08 13.09 -30.37
CA VAL A 437 -5.34 12.68 -28.98
C VAL A 437 -6.44 11.63 -29.02
N ALA A 438 -6.21 10.47 -28.40
CA ALA A 438 -7.16 9.37 -28.33
C ALA A 438 -7.39 8.95 -26.87
N TRP A 439 -8.60 8.49 -26.57
CA TRP A 439 -8.97 8.01 -25.24
C TRP A 439 -9.98 6.88 -25.30
N SER A 440 -10.02 6.10 -24.22
CA SER A 440 -11.11 5.15 -23.94
C SER A 440 -12.27 5.86 -23.27
N GLU A 441 -13.48 5.55 -23.71
CA GLU A 441 -14.71 6.13 -23.19
C GLU A 441 -15.69 5.00 -22.90
N ASN A 442 -16.19 4.93 -21.66
CA ASN A 442 -17.22 3.98 -21.26
C ASN A 442 -18.53 4.75 -21.06
N ASP A 443 -19.56 4.38 -21.82
CA ASP A 443 -20.88 4.98 -21.68
C ASP A 443 -21.62 4.49 -20.43
N SER A 444 -22.77 5.09 -20.13
CA SER A 444 -23.62 4.72 -18.99
C SER A 444 -24.20 3.31 -19.08
N GLN A 445 -24.11 2.65 -20.23
CA GLN A 445 -24.57 1.28 -20.47
C GLN A 445 -23.42 0.27 -20.34
N GLY A 446 -22.20 0.73 -20.07
CA GLY A 446 -21.01 -0.10 -19.91
C GLY A 446 -20.31 -0.44 -21.22
N HIS A 447 -20.73 0.13 -22.35
CA HIS A 447 -20.03 -0.08 -23.62
C HIS A 447 -18.71 0.70 -23.62
N ALA A 448 -17.62 0.00 -23.92
CA ALA A 448 -16.28 0.55 -23.99
C ALA A 448 -15.85 0.79 -25.44
N GLY A 449 -15.58 2.05 -25.78
CA GLY A 449 -15.13 2.43 -27.11
C GLY A 449 -13.96 3.40 -27.10
N LEU A 450 -13.38 3.63 -28.28
CA LEU A 450 -12.32 4.59 -28.46
C LEU A 450 -12.79 5.84 -29.19
N ARG A 451 -12.34 6.97 -28.69
CA ARG A 451 -12.60 8.29 -29.23
C ARG A 451 -11.28 8.97 -29.54
N TYR A 452 -11.28 9.85 -30.54
CA TYR A 452 -10.12 10.67 -30.86
C TYR A 452 -10.52 12.03 -31.39
N ILE A 453 -9.60 12.99 -31.23
CA ILE A 453 -9.66 14.32 -31.84
C ILE A 453 -8.37 14.59 -32.58
N LYS A 454 -8.43 15.50 -33.56
CA LYS A 454 -7.26 16.11 -34.18
C LYS A 454 -7.16 17.56 -33.74
N GLY A 455 -5.98 18.06 -33.39
CA GLY A 455 -5.82 19.48 -32.99
C GLY A 455 -6.22 20.45 -34.11
N SER A 456 -6.08 20.04 -35.37
CA SER A 456 -6.62 20.75 -36.55
C SER A 456 -8.14 20.78 -36.65
N ASP A 457 -8.85 19.81 -36.07
CA ASP A 457 -10.30 19.70 -36.00
C ASP A 457 -10.71 18.99 -34.70
N PRO A 458 -11.05 19.74 -33.63
CA PRO A 458 -11.30 19.19 -32.31
C PRO A 458 -12.64 18.45 -32.20
N THR A 459 -13.34 18.20 -33.30
CA THR A 459 -14.58 17.41 -33.31
C THR A 459 -14.27 15.96 -32.90
N PRO A 460 -14.86 15.44 -31.81
CA PRO A 460 -14.66 14.06 -31.37
C PRO A 460 -15.15 13.05 -32.39
N ARG A 461 -14.33 12.04 -32.69
CA ARG A 461 -14.63 10.96 -33.63
C ARG A 461 -14.50 9.60 -32.93
N THR A 462 -15.32 8.64 -33.34
CA THR A 462 -15.24 7.26 -32.84
C THR A 462 -14.34 6.42 -33.74
N VAL A 463 -13.50 5.56 -33.14
CA VAL A 463 -12.81 4.50 -33.87
C VAL A 463 -13.83 3.38 -34.16
N PRO A 464 -14.10 3.03 -35.43
CA PRO A 464 -15.07 2.00 -35.75
C PRO A 464 -14.63 0.62 -35.24
N LEU A 465 -15.50 -0.04 -34.47
CA LEU A 465 -15.33 -1.42 -34.06
C LEU A 465 -15.88 -2.35 -35.15
N ASN A 466 -15.07 -2.62 -36.16
CA ASN A 466 -15.41 -3.54 -37.24
C ASN A 466 -14.61 -4.85 -37.08
N ARG A 467 -15.13 -5.77 -36.27
CA ARG A 467 -14.65 -7.16 -36.14
C ARG A 467 -15.65 -8.11 -36.83
N PRO A 468 -15.52 -8.36 -38.14
CA PRO A 468 -16.46 -9.21 -38.90
C PRO A 468 -16.42 -10.69 -38.46
N ASP A 469 -15.44 -11.06 -37.65
CA ASP A 469 -15.21 -12.34 -36.98
C ASP A 469 -15.91 -12.48 -35.62
N ALA A 470 -16.48 -11.40 -35.07
CA ALA A 470 -17.29 -11.47 -33.85
C ALA A 470 -18.64 -12.14 -34.14
N THR A 471 -19.06 -13.09 -33.29
CA THR A 471 -20.35 -13.75 -33.47
C THR A 471 -21.48 -12.76 -33.20
N ALA A 472 -22.44 -12.67 -34.12
CA ALA A 472 -23.54 -11.69 -34.05
C ALA A 472 -24.49 -11.86 -32.84
N ALA A 473 -24.27 -12.87 -32.00
CA ALA A 473 -25.13 -13.21 -30.87
C ALA A 473 -24.77 -12.47 -29.56
N ASP A 474 -23.54 -11.98 -29.39
CA ASP A 474 -23.05 -11.39 -28.11
C ASP A 474 -22.21 -10.12 -28.34
N ALA A 475 -22.85 -8.99 -28.62
CA ALA A 475 -22.25 -7.69 -29.00
C ALA A 475 -21.47 -6.94 -27.88
N ASP A 476 -20.77 -7.64 -26.98
CA ASP A 476 -19.90 -7.08 -25.94
C ASP A 476 -18.42 -7.03 -26.41
N VAL A 477 -18.18 -6.36 -27.55
CA VAL A 477 -16.82 -6.06 -28.02
C VAL A 477 -16.38 -4.73 -27.43
N ARG A 478 -15.25 -4.76 -26.72
CA ARG A 478 -14.69 -3.61 -26.01
C ARG A 478 -13.39 -3.17 -26.68
N ALA A 479 -13.20 -1.87 -26.87
CA ALA A 479 -11.92 -1.31 -27.30
C ALA A 479 -11.39 -0.27 -26.33
N GLU A 480 -10.16 -0.48 -25.89
CA GLU A 480 -9.56 0.23 -24.76
C GLU A 480 -8.05 0.44 -24.97
N SER A 481 -7.44 1.25 -24.11
CA SER A 481 -5.98 1.42 -24.05
C SER A 481 -5.34 1.86 -25.37
N PRO A 482 -5.74 3.02 -25.94
CA PRO A 482 -5.17 3.50 -27.18
C PRO A 482 -3.69 3.86 -27.00
N SER A 483 -2.91 3.65 -28.05
CA SER A 483 -1.52 4.07 -28.18
C SER A 483 -1.33 4.73 -29.54
N VAL A 484 -1.08 6.05 -29.52
CA VAL A 484 -1.01 6.89 -30.71
C VAL A 484 0.44 7.06 -31.13
N HIS A 485 0.73 6.80 -32.40
CA HIS A 485 2.00 7.15 -33.02
C HIS A 485 1.79 7.45 -34.51
N ASP A 486 2.32 8.57 -34.99
CA ASP A 486 2.27 8.98 -36.40
C ASP A 486 0.88 8.81 -37.06
N GLY A 487 -0.17 9.30 -36.40
CA GLY A 487 -1.55 9.27 -36.90
C GLY A 487 -2.18 7.86 -36.99
N ARG A 488 -1.55 6.85 -36.37
CA ARG A 488 -2.10 5.53 -36.10
C ARG A 488 -2.52 5.43 -34.63
N ILE A 489 -3.55 4.66 -34.36
CA ILE A 489 -4.02 4.34 -33.02
C ILE A 489 -4.00 2.82 -32.89
N ALA A 490 -2.99 2.28 -32.21
CA ALA A 490 -3.01 0.89 -31.77
C ALA A 490 -3.86 0.76 -30.52
N TYR A 491 -4.63 -0.31 -30.36
CA TYR A 491 -5.49 -0.48 -29.18
C TYR A 491 -5.83 -1.93 -28.91
N THR A 492 -6.16 -2.21 -27.65
CA THR A 492 -6.67 -3.52 -27.24
C THR A 492 -8.13 -3.64 -27.62
N VAL A 493 -8.49 -4.75 -28.26
CA VAL A 493 -9.87 -5.17 -28.46
C VAL A 493 -10.11 -6.46 -27.68
N SER A 494 -11.22 -6.58 -26.98
CA SER A 494 -11.61 -7.80 -26.25
C SER A 494 -13.11 -8.13 -26.41
N GLY A 495 -13.48 -9.40 -26.33
CA GLY A 495 -14.85 -9.84 -26.61
C GLY A 495 -14.98 -11.35 -26.83
N TRP A 496 -16.18 -11.79 -27.17
CA TRP A 496 -16.50 -13.19 -27.41
C TRP A 496 -16.37 -13.51 -28.91
N TRP A 497 -15.23 -14.09 -29.30
CA TRP A 497 -14.99 -14.55 -30.67
C TRP A 497 -14.00 -15.72 -30.68
N GLY A 498 -13.83 -16.34 -31.85
CA GLY A 498 -12.95 -17.50 -32.03
C GLY A 498 -13.65 -18.84 -31.75
N ASP A 499 -12.86 -19.92 -31.77
CA ASP A 499 -13.38 -21.30 -31.82
C ASP A 499 -13.71 -21.90 -30.44
N ASP A 500 -13.44 -21.18 -29.34
CA ASP A 500 -13.69 -21.62 -27.97
C ASP A 500 -14.66 -20.66 -27.26
N PRO A 501 -15.94 -21.05 -27.11
CA PRO A 501 -16.97 -20.21 -26.53
C PRO A 501 -16.85 -20.03 -25.00
N GLY A 502 -15.91 -20.70 -24.33
CA GLY A 502 -15.73 -20.61 -22.88
C GLY A 502 -14.90 -19.41 -22.40
N HIS A 503 -14.17 -18.74 -23.29
CA HIS A 503 -13.23 -17.67 -22.92
C HIS A 503 -13.37 -16.44 -23.84
N ARG A 504 -13.36 -15.24 -23.24
CA ARG A 504 -13.13 -14.00 -23.99
C ARG A 504 -11.75 -14.04 -24.63
N ARG A 505 -11.65 -13.45 -25.81
CA ARG A 505 -10.39 -13.28 -26.54
C ARG A 505 -9.99 -11.82 -26.54
N ALA A 506 -8.69 -11.58 -26.71
CA ALA A 506 -8.08 -10.27 -26.78
C ALA A 506 -7.12 -10.18 -27.97
N ALA A 507 -7.07 -9.02 -28.61
CA ALA A 507 -6.16 -8.74 -29.71
C ALA A 507 -5.73 -7.26 -29.70
N VAL A 508 -4.72 -6.94 -30.51
CA VAL A 508 -4.30 -5.56 -30.77
C VAL A 508 -4.61 -5.20 -32.21
N ASP A 509 -5.47 -4.21 -32.40
CA ASP A 509 -5.85 -3.67 -33.70
C ASP A 509 -5.20 -2.29 -33.91
N VAL A 510 -5.07 -1.87 -35.17
CA VAL A 510 -4.49 -0.57 -35.52
C VAL A 510 -5.41 0.21 -36.44
N PHE A 511 -5.89 1.36 -35.97
CA PHE A 511 -6.71 2.29 -36.73
C PHE A 511 -5.87 3.41 -37.36
N ASP A 512 -6.06 3.64 -38.65
CA ASP A 512 -5.45 4.74 -39.39
C ASP A 512 -6.37 5.95 -39.45
N THR A 513 -6.01 7.02 -38.74
CA THR A 513 -6.81 8.25 -38.69
C THR A 513 -6.83 9.04 -40.01
N ARG A 514 -5.96 8.72 -40.97
CA ARG A 514 -5.88 9.36 -42.30
C ARG A 514 -6.80 8.67 -43.29
N THR A 515 -6.83 7.34 -43.28
CA THR A 515 -7.65 6.54 -44.22
C THR A 515 -9.00 6.12 -43.65
N GLY A 516 -9.17 6.19 -42.32
CA GLY A 516 -10.38 5.73 -41.63
C GLY A 516 -10.53 4.21 -41.62
N ARG A 517 -9.45 3.47 -41.83
CA ARG A 517 -9.46 2.00 -41.89
C ARG A 517 -8.77 1.39 -40.67
N THR A 518 -9.32 0.27 -40.21
CA THR A 518 -8.72 -0.57 -39.16
C THR A 518 -8.03 -1.76 -39.81
N ALA A 519 -6.75 -1.95 -39.48
CA ALA A 519 -6.06 -3.20 -39.73
C ALA A 519 -6.23 -4.08 -38.48
N LEU A 520 -6.83 -5.25 -38.68
CA LEU A 520 -7.04 -6.22 -37.60
C LEU A 520 -5.73 -6.93 -37.30
N GLY A 521 -5.40 -7.05 -36.02
CA GLY A 521 -4.37 -8.01 -35.60
C GLY A 521 -4.76 -9.41 -36.05
N THR A 522 -3.77 -10.23 -36.43
CA THR A 522 -3.96 -11.66 -36.75
C THR A 522 -4.88 -12.33 -35.72
N PRO A 523 -5.75 -13.29 -36.11
CA PRO A 523 -6.69 -13.93 -35.18
C PRO A 523 -5.95 -14.39 -33.94
N SER A 524 -6.14 -13.65 -32.86
CA SER A 524 -5.38 -13.83 -31.63
C SER A 524 -6.07 -14.94 -30.84
N ARG A 525 -5.31 -15.97 -30.48
CA ARG A 525 -5.73 -16.94 -29.48
C ARG A 525 -5.60 -16.39 -28.07
N ALA A 526 -5.06 -15.18 -27.91
CA ALA A 526 -4.85 -14.60 -26.61
C ALA A 526 -6.17 -14.44 -25.84
N VAL A 527 -6.17 -14.88 -24.60
CA VAL A 527 -7.23 -14.62 -23.62
C VAL A 527 -7.04 -13.24 -22.97
N TRP A 528 -5.80 -12.73 -22.96
CA TRP A 528 -5.46 -11.42 -22.42
C TRP A 528 -4.31 -10.75 -23.19
N THR A 529 -4.31 -9.42 -23.22
CA THR A 529 -3.18 -8.62 -23.71
C THR A 529 -2.92 -7.42 -22.82
N SER A 530 -1.66 -6.99 -22.68
CA SER A 530 -1.35 -5.70 -22.07
C SER A 530 -1.81 -4.53 -22.96
N ARG A 531 -1.71 -3.31 -22.42
CA ARG A 531 -1.79 -2.09 -23.24
C ARG A 531 -0.73 -2.13 -24.35
N PRO A 532 -1.09 -1.84 -25.61
CA PRO A 532 -0.11 -1.75 -26.69
C PRO A 532 0.72 -0.49 -26.57
N VAL A 533 1.94 -0.53 -27.10
CA VAL A 533 2.84 0.63 -27.19
C VAL A 533 3.30 0.78 -28.63
N ALA A 534 2.81 1.83 -29.29
CA ALA A 534 3.19 2.20 -30.64
C ALA A 534 4.48 3.04 -30.62
N THR A 535 5.40 2.70 -31.52
CA THR A 535 6.71 3.35 -31.72
C THR A 535 6.95 3.52 -33.22
N SER A 536 8.03 4.20 -33.61
CA SER A 536 8.40 4.29 -35.04
C SER A 536 8.78 2.93 -35.61
N SER A 537 9.28 2.02 -34.76
CA SER A 537 9.63 0.65 -35.15
C SER A 537 8.45 -0.32 -35.19
N GLY A 538 7.27 0.02 -34.66
CA GLY A 538 6.11 -0.88 -34.62
C GLY A 538 5.33 -0.81 -33.31
N VAL A 539 4.40 -1.74 -33.16
CA VAL A 539 3.52 -1.87 -31.98
C VAL A 539 3.95 -3.06 -31.15
N TYR A 540 4.09 -2.88 -29.83
CA TYR A 540 4.50 -3.92 -28.87
C TYR A 540 3.41 -4.16 -27.82
N TRP A 541 3.18 -5.42 -27.42
CA TRP A 541 2.25 -5.78 -26.34
C TRP A 541 2.61 -7.15 -25.72
N LEU A 542 2.15 -7.40 -24.49
CA LEU A 542 2.11 -8.75 -23.93
C LEU A 542 0.87 -9.49 -24.43
N ALA A 543 0.99 -10.77 -24.72
CA ALA A 543 -0.13 -11.64 -25.08
C ALA A 543 -0.04 -12.95 -24.30
N ASP A 544 -1.12 -13.28 -23.59
CA ASP A 544 -1.32 -14.55 -22.88
C ASP A 544 -2.37 -15.37 -23.63
N GLU A 545 -2.01 -16.58 -24.03
CA GLU A 545 -2.87 -17.49 -24.79
C GLU A 545 -3.43 -18.66 -23.95
N ASP A 546 -2.94 -18.86 -22.72
CA ASP A 546 -3.33 -19.97 -21.85
C ASP A 546 -3.57 -19.46 -20.40
N PRO A 547 -4.84 -19.28 -19.99
CA PRO A 547 -5.15 -18.78 -18.66
C PRO A 547 -4.75 -19.73 -17.52
N TYR A 548 -4.27 -20.94 -17.82
CA TYR A 548 -3.93 -21.97 -16.84
C TYR A 548 -2.41 -22.16 -16.65
N ASP A 549 -1.56 -21.39 -17.35
CA ASP A 549 -0.10 -21.61 -17.37
C ASP A 549 0.71 -20.76 -16.36
N GLU A 550 0.01 -20.24 -15.34
CA GLU A 550 0.57 -19.42 -14.26
C GLU A 550 1.14 -18.06 -14.74
N GLY A 551 0.56 -17.50 -15.80
CA GLY A 551 0.82 -16.12 -16.24
C GLY A 551 2.02 -16.01 -17.17
N GLN A 552 2.25 -17.01 -18.03
CA GLN A 552 3.24 -16.90 -19.09
C GLN A 552 2.67 -16.09 -20.25
N SER A 553 3.34 -14.99 -20.58
CA SER A 553 2.97 -14.12 -21.71
C SER A 553 4.09 -14.05 -22.74
N ALA A 554 3.75 -13.93 -24.02
CA ALA A 554 4.71 -13.55 -25.05
C ALA A 554 4.84 -12.02 -25.13
N VAL A 555 6.04 -11.50 -25.41
CA VAL A 555 6.18 -10.13 -25.92
C VAL A 555 6.05 -10.18 -27.43
N ARG A 556 4.98 -9.59 -27.95
CA ARG A 556 4.62 -9.61 -29.37
C ARG A 556 4.85 -8.24 -30.02
N ARG A 557 5.18 -8.25 -31.29
CA ARG A 557 5.40 -7.05 -32.11
C ARG A 557 4.73 -7.17 -33.47
N SER A 558 4.17 -6.08 -33.97
CA SER A 558 3.74 -5.92 -35.38
C SER A 558 4.21 -4.59 -35.97
N GLY A 559 4.05 -4.42 -37.29
CA GLY A 559 4.15 -3.13 -37.95
C GLY A 559 3.01 -2.18 -37.55
N LEU A 560 3.17 -0.88 -37.83
CA LEU A 560 2.12 0.16 -37.61
C LEU A 560 0.88 0.00 -38.52
N ASP A 561 0.89 -0.99 -39.40
CA ASP A 561 -0.22 -1.44 -40.24
C ASP A 561 -0.76 -2.82 -39.82
N ALA A 562 -0.39 -3.26 -38.61
CA ALA A 562 -0.65 -4.59 -38.05
C ALA A 562 -0.05 -5.77 -38.84
N SER A 563 0.86 -5.51 -39.79
CA SER A 563 1.53 -6.57 -40.56
C SER A 563 2.68 -7.22 -39.78
N GLY A 564 3.07 -8.43 -40.20
CA GLY A 564 4.31 -9.06 -39.74
C GLY A 564 4.37 -9.38 -38.24
N THR A 565 3.22 -9.69 -37.62
CA THR A 565 3.13 -10.04 -36.20
C THR A 565 4.06 -11.21 -35.84
N THR A 566 4.93 -11.00 -34.84
CA THR A 566 5.90 -11.99 -34.38
C THR A 566 6.15 -11.84 -32.88
N ASP A 567 6.53 -12.93 -32.21
CA ASP A 567 6.96 -12.91 -30.82
C ASP A 567 8.43 -12.51 -30.76
N VAL A 568 8.73 -11.34 -30.17
CA VAL A 568 10.12 -10.92 -29.91
C VAL A 568 10.69 -11.61 -28.67
N ILE A 569 9.82 -12.00 -27.73
CA ILE A 569 10.13 -12.93 -26.64
C ILE A 569 8.97 -13.94 -26.57
N PRO A 570 9.21 -15.24 -26.79
CA PRO A 570 8.15 -16.24 -26.80
C PRO A 570 7.61 -16.51 -25.38
N ALA A 571 6.34 -16.93 -25.27
CA ALA A 571 5.70 -17.24 -23.99
C ALA A 571 6.42 -18.34 -23.19
N THR A 572 7.08 -19.28 -23.89
CA THR A 572 7.89 -20.33 -23.27
C THR A 572 9.17 -19.83 -22.59
N SER A 573 9.47 -18.53 -22.70
CA SER A 573 10.63 -17.93 -22.05
C SER A 573 10.31 -17.58 -20.60
N SER A 574 11.17 -17.97 -19.67
CA SER A 574 11.12 -17.48 -18.28
C SER A 574 11.34 -15.96 -18.14
N ALA A 575 11.73 -15.28 -19.23
CA ALA A 575 11.94 -13.84 -19.30
C ALA A 575 10.66 -13.02 -19.04
N THR A 576 9.49 -13.59 -19.33
CA THR A 576 8.18 -12.95 -19.26
C THR A 576 7.29 -13.51 -18.16
N LEU A 577 7.78 -14.46 -17.37
CA LEU A 577 7.04 -15.01 -16.24
C LEU A 577 6.66 -13.89 -15.25
N GLY A 578 5.37 -13.78 -14.94
CA GLY A 578 4.84 -12.72 -14.07
C GLY A 578 4.86 -11.32 -14.69
N ALA A 579 5.10 -11.18 -15.99
CA ALA A 579 5.02 -9.89 -16.68
C ALA A 579 3.56 -9.50 -16.92
N TRP A 580 3.15 -8.33 -16.44
CA TRP A 580 1.77 -7.84 -16.58
C TRP A 580 1.65 -6.47 -17.26
N ALA A 581 2.77 -5.76 -17.46
CA ALA A 581 2.81 -4.52 -18.22
C ALA A 581 4.13 -4.37 -18.98
N LEU A 582 4.08 -3.60 -20.07
CA LEU A 582 5.28 -3.20 -20.81
C LEU A 582 5.25 -1.73 -21.23
N THR A 583 6.44 -1.18 -21.47
CA THR A 583 6.67 0.06 -22.21
C THR A 583 7.76 -0.16 -23.25
N ALA A 584 7.80 0.63 -24.32
CA ALA A 584 8.73 0.44 -25.42
C ALA A 584 9.21 1.75 -26.03
N SER A 585 10.45 1.74 -26.52
CA SER A 585 11.03 2.73 -27.43
C SER A 585 11.41 2.04 -28.75
N ASP A 586 11.94 2.78 -29.71
CA ASP A 586 12.44 2.20 -30.96
C ASP A 586 13.59 1.19 -30.77
N THR A 587 14.25 1.19 -29.60
CA THR A 587 15.45 0.38 -29.33
C THR A 587 15.31 -0.59 -28.17
N ALA A 588 14.30 -0.42 -27.30
CA ALA A 588 14.17 -1.21 -26.08
C ALA A 588 12.70 -1.50 -25.72
N VAL A 589 12.47 -2.63 -25.07
CA VAL A 589 11.21 -3.01 -24.41
C VAL A 589 11.51 -3.21 -22.93
N THR A 590 10.73 -2.59 -22.06
CA THR A 590 10.85 -2.73 -20.60
C THR A 590 9.58 -3.39 -20.07
N LEU A 591 9.74 -4.51 -19.38
CA LEU A 591 8.68 -5.27 -18.74
C LEU A 591 8.60 -4.91 -17.26
N THR A 592 7.38 -4.76 -16.76
CA THR A 592 7.08 -4.77 -15.33
C THR A 592 6.70 -6.19 -14.95
N VAL A 593 7.45 -6.78 -14.02
CA VAL A 593 7.31 -8.18 -13.62
C VAL A 593 7.03 -8.27 -12.12
N ASP A 594 6.09 -9.12 -11.73
CA ASP A 594 5.95 -9.54 -10.34
C ASP A 594 6.96 -10.67 -10.06
N PRO A 595 7.89 -10.50 -9.11
CA PRO A 595 8.72 -11.61 -8.71
C PRO A 595 7.82 -12.67 -8.07
N GLN A 596 7.85 -13.91 -8.59
CA GLN A 596 7.19 -15.03 -7.93
C GLN A 596 7.85 -15.25 -6.56
N ALA A 597 7.25 -14.71 -5.50
CA ALA A 597 7.78 -14.78 -4.14
C ALA A 597 7.29 -16.08 -3.45
N PRO A 598 8.17 -16.78 -2.69
CA PRO A 598 7.77 -17.94 -1.88
C PRO A 598 6.82 -17.61 -0.70
N THR A 599 6.59 -16.34 -0.39
CA THR A 599 6.06 -15.89 0.92
C THR A 599 4.64 -15.30 0.88
N GLY A 600 3.85 -15.56 -0.16
CA GLY A 600 2.42 -15.19 -0.14
C GLY A 600 2.11 -13.68 -0.14
N LEU A 601 3.11 -12.81 -0.31
CA LEU A 601 2.94 -11.36 -0.53
C LEU A 601 3.35 -10.95 -1.96
N PRO A 602 2.70 -11.49 -3.02
CA PRO A 602 3.16 -11.38 -4.41
C PRO A 602 3.11 -9.96 -5.00
N TYR A 603 2.41 -9.01 -4.38
CA TYR A 603 2.12 -7.70 -5.00
C TYR A 603 3.11 -6.57 -4.66
N LEU A 604 4.09 -6.83 -3.77
CA LEU A 604 4.76 -5.74 -3.05
C LEU A 604 6.13 -5.31 -3.60
N ALA A 605 6.66 -5.99 -4.62
CA ALA A 605 8.01 -5.69 -5.12
C ALA A 605 8.14 -5.87 -6.64
N THR A 606 7.22 -5.31 -7.44
CA THR A 606 7.36 -5.32 -8.92
C THR A 606 8.74 -4.82 -9.34
N GLN A 607 9.36 -5.50 -10.30
CA GLN A 607 10.68 -5.16 -10.82
C GLN A 607 10.60 -4.82 -12.30
N LEU A 608 11.55 -4.01 -12.77
CA LEU A 608 11.65 -3.68 -14.19
C LEU A 608 12.81 -4.45 -14.84
N ARG A 609 12.51 -5.14 -15.94
CA ARG A 609 13.48 -5.86 -16.77
C ARG A 609 13.47 -5.28 -18.18
N GLN A 610 14.64 -4.92 -18.70
CA GLN A 610 14.74 -4.34 -20.03
C GLN A 610 15.38 -5.31 -21.03
N TYR A 611 14.88 -5.27 -22.25
CA TYR A 611 15.31 -6.02 -23.41
C TYR A 611 15.50 -5.05 -24.58
N SER A 612 16.31 -5.42 -25.56
CA SER A 612 16.34 -4.73 -26.84
C SER A 612 15.00 -4.86 -27.56
N SER A 613 14.73 -4.02 -28.55
CA SER A 613 13.53 -4.10 -29.40
C SER A 613 13.42 -5.41 -30.22
N LYS A 614 14.46 -6.26 -30.17
CA LYS A 614 14.53 -7.61 -30.77
C LYS A 614 14.53 -8.74 -29.73
N GLY A 615 14.30 -8.45 -28.45
CA GLY A 615 14.17 -9.46 -27.39
C GLY A 615 15.47 -9.88 -26.69
N ALA A 616 16.65 -9.38 -27.11
CA ALA A 616 17.89 -9.66 -26.38
C ALA A 616 17.88 -8.98 -24.99
N PRO A 617 18.23 -9.68 -23.89
CA PRO A 617 18.19 -9.13 -22.54
C PRO A 617 19.23 -8.02 -22.35
N LEU A 618 18.82 -6.93 -21.70
CA LEU A 618 19.69 -5.82 -21.29
C LEU A 618 19.88 -5.75 -19.76
N GLY A 619 19.04 -6.44 -18.99
CA GLY A 619 19.18 -6.60 -17.53
C GLY A 619 18.07 -5.90 -16.72
N ARG A 620 18.25 -5.86 -15.39
CA ARG A 620 17.38 -5.11 -14.48
C ARG A 620 17.54 -3.62 -14.73
N VAL A 621 16.42 -2.88 -14.75
CA VAL A 621 16.48 -1.42 -14.88
C VAL A 621 17.14 -0.80 -13.65
N SER A 622 16.75 -1.26 -12.46
CA SER A 622 17.25 -0.81 -11.16
C SER A 622 17.41 -1.98 -10.19
N CYS A 623 18.45 -1.93 -9.37
CA CYS A 623 18.70 -2.87 -8.27
C CYS A 623 18.08 -2.41 -6.95
N ALA A 624 17.40 -1.26 -6.92
CA ALA A 624 16.74 -0.77 -5.73
C ALA A 624 15.64 -1.75 -5.27
N PRO A 625 15.47 -1.95 -3.95
CA PRO A 625 14.57 -2.94 -3.37
C PRO A 625 13.11 -2.49 -3.37
N GLY A 626 12.83 -1.20 -3.55
CA GLY A 626 11.48 -0.68 -3.64
C GLY A 626 10.73 -1.20 -4.86
N ARG A 627 9.40 -1.09 -4.78
CA ARG A 627 8.51 -1.38 -5.90
C ARG A 627 8.81 -0.44 -7.06
N GLN A 628 9.02 -1.02 -8.24
CA GLN A 628 9.26 -0.29 -9.48
C GLN A 628 8.05 -0.49 -10.40
N THR A 629 7.24 0.54 -10.63
CA THR A 629 5.98 0.42 -11.36
C THR A 629 5.66 1.64 -12.24
N TYR A 630 4.62 1.53 -13.08
CA TYR A 630 4.24 2.54 -14.08
C TYR A 630 5.41 3.00 -14.96
N ALA A 631 6.23 2.05 -15.42
CA ALA A 631 7.38 2.35 -16.25
C ALA A 631 6.94 2.96 -17.59
N VAL A 632 7.61 4.05 -17.99
CA VAL A 632 7.45 4.68 -19.30
C VAL A 632 8.80 4.88 -19.99
N ALA A 633 8.87 4.50 -21.26
CA ALA A 633 10.02 4.74 -22.11
C ALA A 633 10.15 6.24 -22.40
N ALA A 634 11.37 6.77 -22.32
CA ALA A 634 11.65 8.20 -22.47
C ALA A 634 12.74 8.49 -23.50
N GLY A 635 12.80 7.64 -24.52
CA GLY A 635 13.81 7.66 -25.59
C GLY A 635 14.93 6.64 -25.35
N ASP A 636 15.35 5.95 -26.41
CA ASP A 636 16.39 4.91 -26.38
C ASP A 636 16.17 3.89 -25.24
N SER A 637 17.19 3.61 -24.44
CA SER A 637 17.12 2.74 -23.25
C SER A 637 16.62 3.45 -21.98
N ARG A 638 16.30 4.75 -22.04
CA ARG A 638 15.90 5.52 -20.85
C ARG A 638 14.50 5.14 -20.42
N VAL A 639 14.35 4.89 -19.12
CA VAL A 639 13.08 4.59 -18.49
C VAL A 639 12.85 5.57 -17.34
N LEU A 640 11.60 5.99 -17.18
CA LEU A 640 11.08 6.64 -15.99
C LEU A 640 10.10 5.69 -15.33
N TRP A 641 10.03 5.68 -14.00
CA TRP A 641 9.07 4.87 -13.25
C TRP A 641 8.77 5.51 -11.90
N LEU A 642 7.72 5.01 -11.24
CA LEU A 642 7.44 5.33 -9.86
C LEU A 642 8.14 4.31 -8.96
N ASP A 643 8.98 4.80 -8.06
CA ASP A 643 9.81 4.01 -7.14
C ASP A 643 9.37 4.24 -5.70
N THR A 644 9.36 3.18 -4.89
CA THR A 644 8.95 3.24 -3.48
C THR A 644 10.09 3.01 -2.49
N THR A 645 11.35 2.93 -2.94
CA THR A 645 12.52 2.67 -2.09
C THR A 645 12.63 3.66 -0.93
N THR A 646 12.15 4.88 -1.13
CA THR A 646 12.15 5.94 -0.10
C THR A 646 10.89 5.95 0.77
N THR A 647 10.04 4.91 0.70
CA THR A 647 8.70 4.79 1.33
C THR A 647 7.63 5.76 0.83
N SER A 648 7.97 6.59 -0.16
CA SER A 648 7.03 7.41 -0.92
C SER A 648 7.15 7.11 -2.40
N PHE A 649 6.10 7.36 -3.18
CA PHE A 649 6.24 7.33 -4.63
C PHE A 649 7.07 8.52 -5.10
N ASP A 650 8.25 8.21 -5.62
CA ASP A 650 9.13 9.15 -6.29
C ASP A 650 9.14 8.84 -7.79
N LEU A 651 9.03 9.87 -8.63
CA LEU A 651 9.33 9.74 -10.04
C LEU A 651 10.83 9.71 -10.19
N VAL A 652 11.37 8.60 -10.69
CA VAL A 652 12.81 8.41 -10.89
C VAL A 652 13.11 8.05 -12.34
N THR A 653 14.38 8.13 -12.73
CA THR A 653 14.84 7.74 -14.05
C THR A 653 16.20 7.07 -14.04
N ARG A 654 16.43 6.25 -15.07
CA ARG A 654 17.76 5.80 -15.46
C ARG A 654 17.89 5.83 -16.98
N SER A 655 19.06 6.25 -17.45
CA SER A 655 19.37 6.26 -18.88
C SER A 655 19.67 4.87 -19.45
N ARG A 656 20.13 3.94 -18.61
CA ARG A 656 20.48 2.57 -18.97
C ARG A 656 20.15 1.62 -17.81
N PRO A 657 19.89 0.33 -18.09
CA PRO A 657 19.73 -0.67 -17.05
C PRO A 657 20.91 -0.72 -16.07
N ALA A 658 20.65 -1.13 -14.84
CA ALA A 658 21.67 -1.46 -13.85
C ALA A 658 22.46 -2.71 -14.24
N GLY A 659 21.81 -3.63 -14.96
CA GLY A 659 22.41 -4.88 -15.40
C GLY A 659 22.07 -6.01 -14.45
N ASP A 660 23.09 -6.70 -13.95
CA ASP A 660 22.94 -7.76 -12.95
C ASP A 660 22.94 -7.16 -11.54
N CYS A 661 22.02 -7.62 -10.70
CA CYS A 661 21.82 -7.10 -9.35
C CYS A 661 22.34 -8.05 -8.24
N GLY A 662 23.08 -9.09 -8.62
CA GLY A 662 23.70 -10.05 -7.69
C GLY A 662 23.01 -11.39 -7.68
#